data_AF-A0AAJ4AY57-F1
#
_entry.id   AF-A0AAJ4AY57-F1
#
_cell.length_a   1.000
_cell.length_b   1.000
_cell.length_c   1.000
_cell.angle_alpha   90.00
_cell.angle_beta   90.00
_cell.angle_gamma   90.00
#
_symmetry.space_group_name_H-M   'P 1'
#
loop_
_entity.id
_entity.type
_entity.pdbx_description
1 polymer ?
#
loop_
_entity_poly.entity_id
_entity_poly.type
_entity_poly.pdbx_seq_one_letter_code
_entity_poly.pdbx_strand_id
1 'polypeptide(L)'
;MNSLLSPGMRLMGHFGFARKFQVLFLLFMLPLAGSAWVITKEYSNKLDVISGEQSGVRQLLALDDLNIELSAQRDHAARWKAADILREPTPAAKAAMASVDAGIPRIANALQGVQAVLVEEKAPADTMNRFKALQAAVTGLDTASLRTVGWWPDGYDRFTTVLNLVQALREQIAMDSGLILDPWLETYMLMQLSTQQVPDLIERIGRLSSVGQTSVASGQFSLQSRLQMRDLRGRIDDSKDQMQKAAGLLLSKLPEQLQPWADKYAAVMQVLEAQLKVIDEGVFGGSIKLKPEEFEKSIDTLTSSTADLRRQSLDALNGRLDYYHENSNTEFIPMAVVFCVLVIMAIYLFACLQSSIRNSARGITTLAESLRDGNLCVEVAVQGRDELAAISRALNVAVVQLRTSLLGVNQETVRVGDAVLTLNAQSSGTLTEVEDQQQQISQIAAAATELAATSQGVARSCEQASESARQTRQIAQQSSQDSQRTTDSIQQLNQRLTETAAALGRVSEQGQQIQSVVDAIRGIAEQTNLLALNAAIEAARAGEQGRGFAVVADEVRSLSQRTQASTAQIAGTVDSLRSTVTQAVNLMEAACGQAVNDAQSVTGLGIRLGEIATAVQGVTDTLAQISTAVEEQATTADEVSSNIQQVDQAAGRLLEGARAVNQAADTLSQGSRALNDNTARFRLG
;
A
#
# COMPACT_ATOMS: atom_id res chain seq x y z
N MET A 1 -15.95 5.46 26.84
CA MET A 1 -14.65 6.13 26.95
C MET A 1 -14.50 7.37 26.05
N ASN A 2 -15.06 7.41 24.83
CA ASN A 2 -14.85 8.55 23.91
C ASN A 2 -15.54 9.88 24.28
N SER A 3 -16.63 9.89 25.05
CA SER A 3 -17.28 11.17 25.43
C SER A 3 -16.48 11.96 26.48
N LEU A 4 -15.82 11.27 27.42
CA LEU A 4 -15.03 11.87 28.50
C LEU A 4 -13.78 12.59 27.99
N LEU A 5 -13.13 12.04 26.96
CA LEU A 5 -11.92 12.59 26.35
C LEU A 5 -12.21 13.61 25.24
N SER A 6 -13.47 13.72 24.80
CA SER A 6 -13.86 14.59 23.67
C SER A 6 -13.47 16.08 23.83
N PRO A 7 -13.55 16.72 25.01
CA PRO A 7 -13.12 18.11 25.18
C PRO A 7 -11.60 18.24 25.04
N GLY A 8 -10.85 17.31 25.62
CA GLY A 8 -9.39 17.25 25.55
C GLY A 8 -8.88 16.95 24.13
N MET A 9 -9.54 16.05 23.40
CA MET A 9 -9.21 15.75 22.00
C MET A 9 -9.49 16.94 21.09
N ARG A 10 -10.59 17.68 21.28
CA ARG A 10 -10.87 18.92 20.53
C ARG A 10 -9.83 19.99 20.84
N LEU A 11 -9.51 20.24 22.11
CA LEU A 11 -8.49 21.21 22.51
C LEU A 11 -7.12 20.85 21.92
N MET A 12 -6.67 19.59 22.11
CA MET A 12 -5.42 19.08 21.54
C MET A 12 -5.45 19.07 20.01
N GLY A 13 -6.60 18.91 19.36
CA GLY A 13 -6.74 18.89 17.91
C GLY A 13 -6.32 20.19 17.21
N HIS A 14 -6.37 21.33 17.90
CA HIS A 14 -5.97 22.64 17.36
C HIS A 14 -4.45 22.85 17.38
N PHE A 15 -3.70 21.97 18.04
CA PHE A 15 -2.26 22.05 18.17
C PHE A 15 -1.57 21.04 17.25
N GLY A 16 -0.53 21.48 16.54
CA GLY A 16 0.40 20.56 15.88
C GLY A 16 1.07 19.63 16.90
N PHE A 17 1.51 18.45 16.46
CA PHE A 17 2.04 17.40 17.35
C PHE A 17 3.13 17.92 18.31
N ALA A 18 4.03 18.79 17.83
CA ALA A 18 5.06 19.42 18.64
C ALA A 18 4.51 20.29 19.79
N ARG A 19 3.44 21.06 19.55
CA ARG A 19 2.84 21.93 20.57
C ARG A 19 2.12 21.13 21.66
N LYS A 20 1.52 19.99 21.31
CA LYS A 20 0.89 19.07 22.28
C LYS A 20 1.90 18.58 23.33
N PHE A 21 3.09 18.20 22.86
CA PHE A 21 4.17 17.75 23.74
C PHE A 21 4.76 18.89 24.58
N GLN A 22 4.88 20.10 24.04
CA GLN A 22 5.32 21.26 24.83
C GLN A 22 4.37 21.57 26.00
N VAL A 23 3.05 21.47 25.78
CA VAL A 23 2.05 21.64 26.86
C VAL A 23 2.22 20.55 27.93
N LEU A 24 2.41 19.30 27.52
CA LEU A 24 2.64 18.19 28.45
C LEU A 24 3.94 18.39 29.24
N PHE A 25 5.02 18.81 28.58
CA PHE A 25 6.30 19.08 29.23
C PHE A 25 6.19 20.19 30.29
N LEU A 26 5.52 21.30 29.96
CA LEU A 26 5.27 22.39 30.92
C LEU A 26 4.43 21.93 32.11
N LEU A 27 3.42 21.08 31.88
CA LEU A 27 2.58 20.52 32.94
C LEU A 27 3.39 19.73 33.97
N PHE A 28 4.43 18.99 33.53
CA PHE A 28 5.28 18.21 34.43
C PHE A 28 6.45 19.00 35.02
N MET A 29 7.01 19.96 34.28
CA MET A 29 8.17 20.74 34.74
C MET A 29 7.82 21.78 35.81
N LEU A 30 6.62 22.37 35.75
CA LEU A 30 6.20 23.39 36.72
C LEU A 30 6.13 22.86 38.17
N PRO A 31 5.46 21.72 38.47
CA PRO A 31 5.49 21.12 39.79
C PRO A 31 6.91 20.76 40.24
N LEU A 32 7.74 20.24 39.33
CA LEU A 32 9.11 19.84 39.63
C LEU A 32 9.97 21.03 40.06
N ALA A 33 9.89 22.15 39.32
CA ALA A 33 10.56 23.39 39.67
C ALA A 33 10.07 23.96 41.01
N GLY A 34 8.76 23.87 41.28
CA GLY A 34 8.17 24.25 42.57
C GLY A 34 8.75 23.44 43.73
N SER A 35 8.81 22.11 43.60
CA SER A 35 9.40 21.24 44.63
C SER A 35 10.88 21.53 44.88
N ALA A 36 11.66 21.77 43.82
CA ALA A 36 13.09 22.12 43.95
C ALA A 36 13.28 23.41 44.76
N TRP A 37 12.44 24.41 44.51
CA TRP A 37 12.47 25.68 45.23
C TRP A 37 12.13 25.50 46.72
N VAL A 38 11.08 24.72 47.02
CA VAL A 38 10.67 24.45 48.41
C VAL A 38 11.78 23.75 49.19
N ILE A 39 12.36 22.68 48.64
CA ILE A 39 13.44 21.90 49.28
C ILE A 39 14.66 22.79 49.54
N THR A 40 15.08 23.56 48.55
CA THR A 40 16.26 24.44 48.67
C THR A 40 16.04 25.50 49.75
N LYS A 41 14.84 26.09 49.79
CA LYS A 41 14.47 27.10 50.79
C LYS A 41 14.44 26.52 52.20
N GLU A 42 13.90 25.31 52.38
CA GLU A 42 13.81 24.63 53.68
C GLU A 42 15.21 24.31 54.24
N TYR A 43 16.13 23.81 53.41
CA TYR A 43 17.51 23.56 53.82
C TYR A 43 18.29 24.84 54.12
N SER A 44 18.10 25.90 53.33
CA SER A 44 18.72 27.21 53.60
C SER A 44 18.30 27.74 54.97
N ASN A 45 16.99 27.75 55.25
CA ASN A 45 16.48 28.21 56.54
C ASN A 45 17.04 27.41 57.72
N LYS A 46 17.21 26.08 57.56
CA LYS A 46 17.79 25.22 58.59
C LYS A 46 19.26 25.57 58.88
N LEU A 47 20.05 25.82 57.83
CA LEU A 47 21.46 26.23 57.98
C LEU A 47 21.57 27.62 58.61
N ASP A 48 20.68 28.55 58.25
CA ASP A 48 20.65 29.89 58.82
C ASP A 48 20.40 29.85 60.34
N VAL A 49 19.48 28.99 60.81
CA VAL A 49 19.23 28.78 62.25
C VAL A 49 20.49 28.28 62.97
N ILE A 50 21.14 27.23 62.47
CA ILE A 50 22.36 26.68 63.07
C ILE A 50 23.48 27.73 63.11
N SER A 51 23.62 28.51 62.05
CA SER A 51 24.63 29.58 61.99
C SER A 51 24.39 30.68 63.04
N GLY A 52 23.11 31.00 63.31
CA GLY A 52 22.70 31.93 64.36
C GLY A 52 23.00 31.39 65.76
N GLU A 53 22.76 30.11 66.00
CA GLU A 53 23.09 29.44 67.28
C GLU A 53 24.60 29.46 67.53
N GLN A 54 25.42 29.11 66.52
CA GLN A 54 26.89 29.16 66.62
C GLN A 54 27.40 30.58 66.89
N SER A 55 26.79 31.58 66.25
CA SER A 55 27.06 32.99 66.50
C SER A 55 26.82 33.34 67.97
N GLY A 56 25.71 32.88 68.54
CA GLY A 56 25.41 33.01 69.96
C GLY A 56 26.48 32.39 70.87
N VAL A 57 26.93 31.17 70.56
CA VAL A 57 27.96 30.49 71.36
C VAL A 57 29.28 31.27 71.37
N ARG A 58 29.71 31.81 70.22
CA ARG A 58 30.92 32.65 70.15
C ARG A 58 30.81 33.92 71.00
N GLN A 59 29.64 34.56 70.99
CA GLN A 59 29.36 35.71 71.86
C GLN A 59 29.37 35.32 73.36
N LEU A 60 28.83 34.15 73.70
CA LEU A 60 28.82 33.62 75.08
C LEU A 60 30.23 33.26 75.57
N LEU A 61 31.09 32.70 74.71
CA LEU A 61 32.50 32.42 75.02
C LEU A 61 33.28 33.71 75.30
N ALA A 62 33.06 34.77 74.52
CA ALA A 62 33.68 36.06 74.81
C ALA A 62 33.18 36.65 76.15
N LEU A 63 31.89 36.51 76.44
CA LEU A 63 31.30 36.97 77.71
C LEU A 63 31.81 36.17 78.92
N ASP A 64 32.19 34.91 78.71
CA ASP A 64 32.79 34.06 79.72
C ASP A 64 34.08 34.65 80.29
N ASP A 65 35.00 35.05 79.40
CA ASP A 65 36.29 35.64 79.78
C ASP A 65 36.11 36.87 80.68
N LEU A 66 35.13 37.72 80.36
CA LEU A 66 34.76 38.88 81.18
C LEU A 66 34.18 38.47 82.55
N ASN A 67 33.32 37.46 82.58
CA ASN A 67 32.70 36.98 83.81
C ASN A 67 33.74 36.40 84.80
N ILE A 68 34.76 35.71 84.29
CA ILE A 68 35.86 35.16 85.09
C ILE A 68 36.64 36.29 85.77
N GLU A 69 37.04 37.33 85.01
CA GLU A 69 37.78 38.46 85.56
C GLU A 69 36.94 39.27 86.58
N LEU A 70 35.65 39.50 86.30
CA LEU A 70 34.75 40.19 87.23
C LEU A 70 34.52 39.40 88.54
N SER A 71 34.40 38.06 88.43
CA SER A 71 34.23 37.19 89.60
C SER A 71 35.49 37.17 90.46
N ALA A 72 36.68 37.04 89.84
CA ALA A 72 37.95 37.10 90.53
C ALA A 72 38.17 38.47 91.23
N GLN A 73 37.74 39.55 90.58
CA GLN A 73 37.82 40.90 91.15
C GLN A 73 36.92 41.10 92.36
N ARG A 74 35.69 40.59 92.32
CA ARG A 74 34.83 40.54 93.51
C ARG A 74 35.47 39.76 94.66
N ASP A 75 36.10 38.62 94.36
CA ASP A 75 36.77 37.79 95.38
C ASP A 75 38.00 38.50 95.98
N HIS A 76 38.80 39.18 95.16
CA HIS A 76 39.90 40.04 95.66
C HIS A 76 39.39 41.20 96.52
N ALA A 77 38.28 41.83 96.14
CA ALA A 77 37.64 42.87 96.95
C ALA A 77 37.16 42.31 98.30
N ALA A 78 36.61 41.09 98.33
CA ALA A 78 36.18 40.43 99.56
C ALA A 78 37.34 40.16 100.51
N ARG A 79 38.51 39.75 99.98
CA ARG A 79 39.75 39.58 100.74
C ARG A 79 40.26 40.91 101.29
N TRP A 80 40.27 41.97 100.47
CA TRP A 80 40.64 43.30 100.92
C TRP A 80 39.79 43.72 102.12
N LYS A 81 38.46 43.59 102.03
CA LYS A 81 37.57 43.92 103.15
C LYS A 81 37.82 43.08 104.39
N ALA A 82 38.11 41.79 104.24
CA ALA A 82 38.45 40.94 105.38
C ALA A 82 39.76 41.36 106.07
N ALA A 83 40.71 41.94 105.34
CA ALA A 83 42.01 42.40 105.86
C ALA A 83 42.01 43.84 106.41
N ASP A 84 40.98 44.64 106.11
CA ASP A 84 40.86 46.08 106.44
C ASP A 84 40.04 46.29 107.73
N ILE A 85 40.49 45.70 108.85
CA ILE A 85 39.77 45.68 110.14
C ILE A 85 40.03 46.95 110.99
N LEU A 86 41.06 47.73 110.67
CA LEU A 86 41.44 48.98 111.37
C LEU A 86 41.66 50.07 110.30
N ARG A 87 41.31 51.33 110.59
CA ARG A 87 41.33 52.47 109.65
C ARG A 87 42.70 52.78 108.98
N GLU A 88 43.74 51.99 109.24
CA GLU A 88 45.02 52.00 108.53
C GLU A 88 45.27 50.65 107.84
N PRO A 89 45.55 50.63 106.52
CA PRO A 89 45.60 49.39 105.76
C PRO A 89 46.81 48.54 106.14
N THR A 90 46.54 47.32 106.62
CA THR A 90 47.53 46.26 106.88
C THR A 90 48.31 45.91 105.59
N PRO A 91 49.52 45.31 105.68
CA PRO A 91 50.23 44.83 104.48
C PRO A 91 49.38 43.90 103.60
N ALA A 92 48.53 43.06 104.22
CA ALA A 92 47.59 42.19 103.53
C ALA A 92 46.48 42.98 102.82
N ALA A 93 45.92 44.03 103.45
CA ALA A 93 44.94 44.90 102.80
C ALA A 93 45.54 45.66 101.60
N LYS A 94 46.78 46.16 101.71
CA LYS A 94 47.47 46.81 100.58
C LYS A 94 47.75 45.85 99.42
N ALA A 95 48.11 44.59 99.72
CA ALA A 95 48.31 43.56 98.71
C ALA A 95 47.01 43.22 97.99
N ALA A 96 45.91 43.02 98.74
CA ALA A 96 44.59 42.73 98.16
C ALA A 96 44.06 43.89 97.32
N MET A 97 44.26 45.14 97.74
CA MET A 97 43.96 46.32 96.94
C MET A 97 44.74 46.37 95.63
N ALA A 98 46.04 46.10 95.67
CA ALA A 98 46.85 46.06 94.46
C ALA A 98 46.36 44.95 93.50
N SER A 99 45.86 43.82 94.03
CA SER A 99 45.22 42.77 93.21
C SER A 99 43.89 43.22 92.60
N VAL A 100 43.11 44.06 93.28
CA VAL A 100 41.89 44.66 92.73
C VAL A 100 42.24 45.60 91.56
N ASP A 101 43.12 46.58 91.79
CA ASP A 101 43.52 47.53 90.75
C ASP A 101 44.23 46.85 89.56
N ALA A 102 44.99 45.78 89.80
CA ALA A 102 45.64 45.00 88.75
C ALA A 102 44.66 44.21 87.83
N GLY A 103 43.39 44.04 88.22
CA GLY A 103 42.39 43.43 87.34
C GLY A 103 41.59 44.42 86.50
N ILE A 104 41.58 45.70 86.83
CA ILE A 104 40.89 46.72 86.02
C ILE A 104 41.34 46.72 84.54
N PRO A 105 42.65 46.68 84.19
CA PRO A 105 43.05 46.58 82.79
C PRO A 105 42.65 45.24 82.14
N ARG A 106 42.58 44.15 82.91
CA ARG A 106 42.13 42.84 82.41
C ARG A 106 40.63 42.84 82.09
N ILE A 107 39.81 43.43 82.95
CA ILE A 107 38.38 43.66 82.70
C ILE A 107 38.18 44.54 81.47
N ALA A 108 38.96 45.63 81.33
CA ALA A 108 38.86 46.51 80.16
C ALA A 108 39.18 45.77 78.84
N ASN A 109 40.23 44.95 78.84
CA ASN A 109 40.57 44.11 77.69
C ASN A 109 39.48 43.07 77.39
N ALA A 110 38.93 42.42 78.42
CA ALA A 110 37.84 41.46 78.25
C ALA A 110 36.56 42.12 77.70
N LEU A 111 36.21 43.33 78.17
CA LEU A 111 35.12 44.14 77.61
C LEU A 111 35.36 44.46 76.13
N GLN A 112 36.57 44.83 75.75
CA GLN A 112 36.91 45.07 74.34
C GLN A 112 36.78 43.80 73.49
N GLY A 113 37.17 42.64 74.04
CA GLY A 113 36.98 41.33 73.41
C GLY A 113 35.51 41.01 73.16
N VAL A 114 34.66 41.18 74.18
CA VAL A 114 33.20 41.01 74.05
C VAL A 114 32.65 41.96 72.98
N GLN A 115 33.04 43.24 73.00
CA GLN A 115 32.57 44.23 72.02
C GLN A 115 32.95 43.84 70.59
N ALA A 116 34.18 43.37 70.37
CA ALA A 116 34.67 42.95 69.06
C ALA A 116 33.82 41.79 68.52
N VAL A 117 33.59 40.75 69.34
CA VAL A 117 32.79 39.58 68.95
C VAL A 117 31.33 39.97 68.70
N LEU A 118 30.71 40.78 69.57
CA LEU A 118 29.33 41.25 69.34
C LEU A 118 29.17 42.02 68.03
N VAL A 119 30.18 42.79 67.61
CA VAL A 119 30.16 43.52 66.32
C VAL A 119 30.39 42.58 65.14
N GLU A 120 31.36 41.67 65.24
CA GLU A 120 31.67 40.67 64.21
C GLU A 120 30.46 39.77 63.92
N GLU A 121 29.81 39.31 64.98
CA GLU A 121 28.64 38.45 64.95
C GLU A 121 27.32 39.20 64.66
N LYS A 122 27.39 40.53 64.45
CA LYS A 122 26.23 41.38 64.16
C LYS A 122 25.11 41.25 65.20
N ALA A 123 25.49 41.29 66.48
CA ALA A 123 24.56 41.18 67.59
C ALA A 123 23.40 42.21 67.47
N PRO A 124 22.16 41.82 67.81
CA PRO A 124 21.01 42.73 67.72
C PRO A 124 21.14 43.96 68.63
N ALA A 125 20.31 44.97 68.35
CA ALA A 125 20.34 46.24 69.07
C ALA A 125 20.14 46.07 70.59
N ASP A 126 19.28 45.15 71.01
CA ASP A 126 18.99 44.90 72.43
C ASP A 126 20.19 44.30 73.16
N THR A 127 20.87 43.30 72.57
CA THR A 127 22.13 42.75 73.08
C THR A 127 23.20 43.85 73.19
N MET A 128 23.35 44.69 72.16
CA MET A 128 24.32 45.80 72.16
C MET A 128 24.01 46.85 73.24
N ASN A 129 22.73 47.14 73.49
CA ASN A 129 22.30 48.09 74.52
C ASN A 129 22.59 47.57 75.93
N ARG A 130 22.34 46.28 76.20
CA ARG A 130 22.69 45.64 77.48
C ARG A 130 24.20 45.60 77.69
N PHE A 131 24.98 45.35 76.64
CA PHE A 131 26.44 45.41 76.71
C PHE A 131 26.95 46.82 77.05
N LYS A 132 26.37 47.88 76.47
CA LYS A 132 26.71 49.27 76.85
C LYS A 132 26.40 49.58 78.32
N ALA A 133 25.26 49.10 78.83
CA ALA A 133 24.90 49.25 80.24
C ALA A 133 25.90 48.52 81.16
N LEU A 134 26.33 47.32 80.77
CA LEU A 134 27.39 46.57 81.46
C LEU A 134 28.72 47.33 81.44
N GLN A 135 29.14 47.83 80.28
CA GLN A 135 30.37 48.61 80.11
C GLN A 135 30.38 49.87 81.00
N ALA A 136 29.24 50.56 81.11
CA ALA A 136 29.09 51.71 82.00
C ALA A 136 29.17 51.30 83.49
N ALA A 137 28.54 50.19 83.88
CA ALA A 137 28.51 49.72 85.26
C ALA A 137 29.87 49.24 85.79
N VAL A 138 30.79 48.84 84.91
CA VAL A 138 32.17 48.47 85.27
C VAL A 138 33.00 49.70 85.70
N THR A 139 32.60 50.91 85.31
CA THR A 139 33.33 52.12 85.72
C THR A 139 33.18 52.36 87.23
N GLY A 140 34.31 52.57 87.92
CA GLY A 140 34.34 52.82 89.37
C GLY A 140 34.40 51.56 90.25
N LEU A 141 34.92 50.45 89.71
CA LEU A 141 35.29 49.24 90.46
C LEU A 141 36.74 49.27 91.00
N ASP A 142 37.51 50.31 90.70
CA ASP A 142 38.87 50.51 91.23
C ASP A 142 38.86 50.88 92.72
N THR A 143 39.99 50.67 93.39
CA THR A 143 40.06 50.89 94.85
C THR A 143 39.85 52.35 95.26
N ALA A 144 40.21 53.31 94.40
CA ALA A 144 40.02 54.73 94.69
C ALA A 144 38.54 55.11 94.67
N SER A 145 37.81 54.66 93.66
CA SER A 145 36.36 54.85 93.54
C SER A 145 35.59 54.16 94.67
N LEU A 146 35.93 52.91 94.99
CA LEU A 146 35.24 52.12 96.02
C LEU A 146 35.41 52.68 97.44
N ARG A 147 36.49 53.43 97.71
CA ARG A 147 36.72 54.09 99.01
C ARG A 147 35.87 55.33 99.23
N THR A 148 35.35 55.95 98.16
CA THR A 148 34.57 57.19 98.25
C THR A 148 33.10 56.96 98.56
N VAL A 149 32.63 55.71 98.48
CA VAL A 149 31.25 55.29 98.68
C VAL A 149 31.24 54.33 99.89
N GLY A 150 30.25 54.43 100.77
CA GLY A 150 30.22 53.80 102.10
C GLY A 150 30.80 52.38 102.16
N TRP A 151 31.74 52.16 103.09
CA TRP A 151 32.60 50.97 103.10
C TRP A 151 31.83 49.65 103.21
N TRP A 152 32.06 48.81 102.20
CA TRP A 152 31.67 47.43 101.92
C TRP A 152 30.27 47.11 101.38
N PRO A 153 29.13 47.36 102.05
CA PRO A 153 27.83 47.05 101.45
C PRO A 153 27.69 47.66 100.06
N ASP A 154 28.05 48.94 99.90
CA ASP A 154 27.95 49.65 98.62
C ASP A 154 28.95 49.12 97.56
N GLY A 155 30.15 48.70 97.98
CA GLY A 155 31.18 48.17 97.07
C GLY A 155 30.86 46.75 96.58
N TYR A 156 30.37 45.90 97.48
CA TYR A 156 29.90 44.56 97.13
C TYR A 156 28.64 44.59 96.25
N ASP A 157 27.72 45.52 96.54
CA ASP A 157 26.51 45.71 95.73
C ASP A 157 26.85 46.18 94.31
N ARG A 158 27.93 46.96 94.12
CA ARG A 158 28.43 47.32 92.78
C ARG A 158 28.90 46.09 91.98
N PHE A 159 29.76 45.24 92.55
CA PHE A 159 30.19 44.00 91.88
C PHE A 159 29.00 43.08 91.59
N THR A 160 28.08 42.95 92.53
CA THR A 160 26.86 42.14 92.36
C THR A 160 25.97 42.69 91.25
N THR A 161 25.84 44.01 91.14
CA THR A 161 25.08 44.67 90.05
C THR A 161 25.71 44.39 88.70
N VAL A 162 27.04 44.49 88.59
CA VAL A 162 27.76 44.20 87.34
C VAL A 162 27.63 42.74 86.93
N LEU A 163 27.76 41.80 87.88
CA LEU A 163 27.58 40.36 87.61
C LEU A 163 26.13 40.02 87.21
N ASN A 164 25.12 40.71 87.79
CA ASN A 164 23.73 40.58 87.35
C ASN A 164 23.53 41.11 85.91
N LEU A 165 24.22 42.18 85.52
CA LEU A 165 24.21 42.68 84.14
C LEU A 165 24.88 41.71 83.16
N VAL A 166 25.95 41.02 83.58
CA VAL A 166 26.56 39.92 82.81
C VAL A 166 25.54 38.79 82.60
N GLN A 167 24.81 38.39 83.64
CA GLN A 167 23.78 37.35 83.52
C GLN A 167 22.63 37.80 82.60
N ALA A 168 22.17 39.04 82.71
CA ALA A 168 21.12 39.58 81.84
C ALA A 168 21.57 39.68 80.38
N LEU A 169 22.84 40.00 80.11
CA LEU A 169 23.41 39.99 78.77
C LEU A 169 23.52 38.56 78.23
N ARG A 170 23.89 37.59 79.07
CA ARG A 170 23.96 36.17 78.72
C ARG A 170 22.62 35.63 78.25
N GLU A 171 21.56 35.92 79.00
CA GLU A 171 20.19 35.52 78.66
C GLU A 171 19.71 36.15 77.35
N GLN A 172 20.05 37.43 77.11
CA GLN A 172 19.71 38.09 75.86
C GLN A 172 20.45 37.48 74.67
N ILE A 173 21.76 37.20 74.80
CA ILE A 173 22.53 36.54 73.72
C ILE A 173 21.93 35.18 73.38
N ALA A 174 21.56 34.38 74.38
CA ALA A 174 20.92 33.09 74.16
C ALA A 174 19.55 33.21 73.49
N MET A 175 18.78 34.26 73.79
CA MET A 175 17.49 34.53 73.17
C MET A 175 17.64 34.99 71.70
N ASP A 176 18.51 35.96 71.45
CA ASP A 176 18.72 36.59 70.14
C ASP A 176 19.33 35.62 69.12
N SER A 177 20.17 34.68 69.59
CA SER A 177 20.80 33.65 68.75
C SER A 177 19.92 32.44 68.48
N GLY A 178 18.73 32.35 69.09
CA GLY A 178 17.84 31.20 68.95
C GLY A 178 18.23 29.98 69.79
N LEU A 179 19.33 30.04 70.55
CA LEU A 179 19.82 28.95 71.42
C LEU A 179 18.77 28.46 72.44
N ILE A 180 17.81 29.30 72.83
CA ILE A 180 16.71 28.92 73.73
C ILE A 180 15.72 27.95 73.06
N LEU A 181 15.58 28.02 71.74
CA LEU A 181 14.65 27.24 70.93
C LEU A 181 15.33 26.07 70.21
N ASP A 182 16.49 25.66 70.71
CA ASP A 182 17.31 24.62 70.10
C ASP A 182 16.51 23.30 69.96
N PRO A 183 16.41 22.74 68.75
CA PRO A 183 15.61 21.54 68.49
C PRO A 183 16.26 20.25 69.00
N TRP A 184 17.55 20.25 69.35
CA TRP A 184 18.27 19.06 69.79
C TRP A 184 18.47 19.05 71.31
N LEU A 185 18.21 17.89 71.93
CA LEU A 185 18.24 17.75 73.38
C LEU A 185 19.62 18.04 73.95
N GLU A 186 20.68 17.57 73.30
CA GLU A 186 22.05 17.70 73.78
C GLU A 186 22.53 19.16 73.81
N THR A 187 22.30 19.91 72.74
CA THR A 187 22.70 21.31 72.60
C THR A 187 21.83 22.19 73.47
N TYR A 188 20.53 21.91 73.58
CA TYR A 188 19.65 22.54 74.56
C TYR A 188 20.14 22.33 76.01
N MET A 189 20.54 21.12 76.39
CA MET A 189 21.06 20.85 77.75
C MET A 189 22.42 21.53 78.00
N LEU A 190 23.33 21.52 77.04
CA LEU A 190 24.62 22.22 77.14
C LEU A 190 24.43 23.74 77.23
N MET A 191 23.49 24.30 76.47
CA MET A 191 23.04 25.69 76.56
C MET A 191 22.50 25.98 77.97
N GLN A 192 21.59 25.15 78.49
CA GLN A 192 21.02 25.37 79.81
C GLN A 192 22.07 25.29 80.93
N LEU A 193 22.99 24.33 80.84
CA LEU A 193 24.12 24.19 81.78
C LEU A 193 25.03 25.42 81.73
N SER A 194 25.39 25.87 80.53
CA SER A 194 26.33 26.99 80.35
C SER A 194 25.72 28.36 80.63
N THR A 195 24.41 28.55 80.43
CA THR A 195 23.77 29.87 80.53
C THR A 195 22.98 30.10 81.81
N GLN A 196 22.56 29.04 82.50
CA GLN A 196 21.70 29.14 83.67
C GLN A 196 22.28 28.41 84.90
N GLN A 197 22.52 27.09 84.79
CA GLN A 197 22.81 26.26 85.96
C GLN A 197 24.21 26.51 86.55
N VAL A 198 25.25 26.45 85.71
CA VAL A 198 26.63 26.67 86.16
C VAL A 198 26.85 28.13 86.59
N PRO A 199 26.32 29.15 85.87
CA PRO A 199 26.34 30.53 86.37
C PRO A 199 25.73 30.76 87.74
N ASP A 200 24.55 30.21 88.02
CA ASP A 200 23.89 30.35 89.32
C ASP A 200 24.73 29.72 90.43
N LEU A 201 25.37 28.58 90.17
CA LEU A 201 26.29 27.94 91.10
C LEU A 201 27.53 28.80 91.38
N ILE A 202 28.18 29.33 90.33
CA ILE A 202 29.33 30.24 90.45
C ILE A 202 28.97 31.48 91.28
N GLU A 203 27.80 32.06 91.03
CA GLU A 203 27.35 33.24 91.77
C GLU A 203 27.15 32.91 93.26
N ARG A 204 26.51 31.79 93.59
CA ARG A 204 26.31 31.37 94.99
C ARG A 204 27.61 31.07 95.73
N ILE A 205 28.57 30.40 95.08
CA ILE A 205 29.94 30.20 95.60
C ILE A 205 30.60 31.55 95.87
N GLY A 206 30.45 32.48 94.94
CA GLY A 206 30.90 33.86 95.06
C GLY A 206 30.34 34.64 96.25
N ARG A 207 29.05 34.49 96.52
CA ARG A 207 28.42 35.08 97.70
C ARG A 207 28.92 34.44 98.99
N LEU A 208 29.11 33.13 99.00
CA LEU A 208 29.69 32.39 100.13
C LEU A 208 31.12 32.86 100.40
N SER A 209 31.93 33.04 99.36
CA SER A 209 33.27 33.66 99.44
C SER A 209 33.18 35.01 100.14
N SER A 210 32.38 35.94 99.62
CA SER A 210 32.26 37.30 100.14
C SER A 210 31.89 37.38 101.63
N VAL A 211 30.91 36.59 102.07
CA VAL A 211 30.47 36.56 103.48
C VAL A 211 31.47 35.78 104.36
N GLY A 212 32.06 34.72 103.80
CA GLY A 212 32.96 33.81 104.50
C GLY A 212 34.32 34.42 104.82
N GLN A 213 34.90 35.21 103.90
CA GLN A 213 36.23 35.80 104.05
C GLN A 213 36.38 36.60 105.36
N THR A 214 35.38 37.43 105.71
CA THR A 214 35.41 38.20 106.97
C THR A 214 35.29 37.31 108.22
N SER A 215 34.46 36.27 108.16
CA SER A 215 34.25 35.37 109.29
C SER A 215 35.47 34.48 109.53
N VAL A 216 36.08 33.96 108.46
CA VAL A 216 37.30 33.14 108.54
C VAL A 216 38.51 33.96 108.98
N ALA A 217 38.69 35.18 108.45
CA ALA A 217 39.79 36.07 108.84
C ALA A 217 39.72 36.50 110.32
N SER A 218 38.51 36.70 110.86
CA SER A 218 38.32 37.03 112.28
C SER A 218 38.33 35.80 113.21
N GLY A 219 38.28 34.58 112.66
CA GLY A 219 38.22 33.32 113.41
C GLY A 219 36.94 33.11 114.21
N GLN A 220 35.95 34.02 114.11
CA GLN A 220 34.70 33.99 114.85
C GLN A 220 33.51 34.36 113.95
N PHE A 221 32.32 33.92 114.35
CA PHE A 221 31.07 34.33 113.68
C PHE A 221 30.33 35.38 114.48
N SER A 222 29.68 36.31 113.76
CA SER A 222 28.48 36.96 114.30
C SER A 222 27.27 36.06 114.08
N LEU A 223 26.20 36.25 114.87
CA LEU A 223 24.94 35.52 114.66
C LEU A 223 24.44 35.67 113.22
N GLN A 224 24.55 36.87 112.67
CA GLN A 224 24.13 37.18 111.30
C GLN A 224 25.00 36.49 110.25
N SER A 225 26.34 36.52 110.37
CA SER A 225 27.22 35.90 109.38
C SER A 225 27.14 34.37 109.41
N ARG A 226 26.92 33.75 110.57
CA ARG A 226 26.70 32.31 110.69
C ARG A 226 25.42 31.84 110.00
N LEU A 227 24.32 32.60 110.17
CA LEU A 227 23.05 32.30 109.52
C LEU A 227 23.15 32.50 108.00
N GLN A 228 23.74 33.61 107.54
CA GLN A 228 23.95 33.88 106.12
C GLN A 228 24.85 32.83 105.44
N MET A 229 25.95 32.43 106.08
CA MET A 229 26.84 31.39 105.54
C MET A 229 26.13 30.03 105.43
N ARG A 230 25.30 29.67 106.41
CA ARG A 230 24.53 28.41 106.36
C ARG A 230 23.47 28.43 105.26
N ASP A 231 22.74 29.54 105.11
CA ASP A 231 21.76 29.71 104.03
C ASP A 231 22.43 29.63 102.65
N LEU A 232 23.54 30.35 102.44
CA LEU A 232 24.31 30.29 101.20
C LEU A 232 24.85 28.89 100.91
N ARG A 233 25.31 28.17 101.93
CA ARG A 233 25.77 26.78 101.78
C ARG A 233 24.64 25.85 101.32
N GLY A 234 23.45 25.96 101.91
CA GLY A 234 22.27 25.20 101.47
C GLY A 234 21.85 25.56 100.03
N ARG A 235 21.87 26.86 99.69
CA ARG A 235 21.62 27.33 98.32
C ARG A 235 22.63 26.79 97.30
N ILE A 236 23.88 26.57 97.69
CA ILE A 236 24.90 25.93 96.85
C ILE A 236 24.55 24.46 96.61
N ASP A 237 24.08 23.73 97.62
CA ASP A 237 23.60 22.35 97.43
C ASP A 237 22.40 22.30 96.48
N ASP A 238 21.41 23.19 96.66
CA ASP A 238 20.24 23.26 95.76
C ASP A 238 20.66 23.51 94.31
N SER A 239 21.60 24.43 94.08
CA SER A 239 22.10 24.78 92.74
C SER A 239 22.94 23.65 92.14
N LYS A 240 23.79 23.01 92.95
CA LYS A 240 24.55 21.80 92.56
C LYS A 240 23.59 20.67 92.14
N ASP A 241 22.52 20.44 92.89
CA ASP A 241 21.51 19.42 92.58
C ASP A 241 20.74 19.73 91.29
N GLN A 242 20.42 21.01 91.04
CA GLN A 242 19.80 21.43 89.79
C GLN A 242 20.74 21.23 88.59
N MET A 243 22.02 21.60 88.73
CA MET A 243 23.05 21.34 87.74
C MET A 243 23.21 19.83 87.49
N GLN A 244 23.18 19.01 88.54
CA GLN A 244 23.27 17.56 88.43
C GLN A 244 22.07 16.93 87.73
N LYS A 245 20.85 17.45 87.95
CA LYS A 245 19.66 17.02 87.22
C LYS A 245 19.77 17.35 85.73
N ALA A 246 20.19 18.56 85.38
CA ALA A 246 20.37 18.98 83.98
C ALA A 246 21.45 18.14 83.28
N ALA A 247 22.61 17.96 83.91
CA ALA A 247 23.67 17.11 83.38
C ALA A 247 23.26 15.63 83.29
N GLY A 248 22.47 15.12 84.24
CA GLY A 248 21.95 13.75 84.22
C GLY A 248 21.06 13.45 83.00
N LEU A 249 20.26 14.42 82.56
CA LEU A 249 19.47 14.30 81.34
C LEU A 249 20.37 14.20 80.10
N LEU A 250 21.42 15.02 80.01
CA LEU A 250 22.40 14.94 78.94
C LEU A 250 23.18 13.61 78.95
N LEU A 251 23.63 13.16 80.12
CA LEU A 251 24.36 11.89 80.30
C LEU A 251 23.52 10.66 79.96
N SER A 252 22.18 10.73 80.11
CA SER A 252 21.29 9.60 79.80
C SER A 252 21.31 9.20 78.32
N LYS A 253 21.67 10.14 77.43
CA LYS A 253 21.79 9.95 75.98
C LYS A 253 22.99 10.73 75.46
N LEU A 254 24.17 10.40 75.98
CA LEU A 254 25.40 11.10 75.62
C LEU A 254 25.89 10.68 74.21
N PRO A 255 26.03 11.61 73.24
CA PRO A 255 26.76 11.36 72.01
C PRO A 255 28.23 11.04 72.29
N GLU A 256 28.86 10.15 71.51
CA GLU A 256 30.26 9.76 71.70
C GLU A 256 31.23 10.96 71.70
N GLN A 257 30.93 11.99 70.90
CA GLN A 257 31.75 13.21 70.83
C GLN A 257 31.72 14.04 72.13
N LEU A 258 30.72 13.84 73.00
CA LEU A 258 30.60 14.54 74.28
C LEU A 258 31.23 13.76 75.46
N GLN A 259 31.90 12.64 75.21
CA GLN A 259 32.63 11.90 76.25
C GLN A 259 33.67 12.75 77.00
N PRO A 260 34.49 13.59 76.34
CA PRO A 260 35.44 14.45 77.04
C PRO A 260 34.77 15.46 77.97
N TRP A 261 33.58 15.96 77.58
CA TRP A 261 32.79 16.85 78.42
C TRP A 261 32.23 16.12 79.65
N ALA A 262 31.74 14.88 79.48
CA ALA A 262 31.22 14.08 80.57
C ALA A 262 32.30 13.72 81.61
N ASP A 263 33.51 13.38 81.15
CA ASP A 263 34.66 13.12 82.02
C ASP A 263 35.03 14.37 82.83
N LYS A 264 34.99 15.54 82.18
CA LYS A 264 35.24 16.83 82.83
C LYS A 264 34.17 17.17 83.87
N TYR A 265 32.90 16.99 83.52
CA TYR A 265 31.78 17.18 84.43
C TYR A 265 31.92 16.30 85.69
N ALA A 266 32.24 15.02 85.53
CA ALA A 266 32.45 14.09 86.64
C ALA A 266 33.61 14.55 87.55
N ALA A 267 34.72 15.00 86.97
CA ALA A 267 35.85 15.55 87.73
C ALA A 267 35.45 16.80 88.53
N VAL A 268 34.67 17.71 87.94
CA VAL A 268 34.20 18.92 88.62
C VAL A 268 33.23 18.58 89.75
N MET A 269 32.36 17.58 89.59
CA MET A 269 31.48 17.12 90.67
C MET A 269 32.26 16.56 91.86
N GLN A 270 33.35 15.81 91.62
CA GLN A 270 34.24 15.33 92.68
C GLN A 270 34.94 16.49 93.40
N VAL A 271 35.42 17.49 92.65
CA VAL A 271 36.04 18.69 93.23
C VAL A 271 35.04 19.47 94.08
N LEU A 272 33.82 19.69 93.59
CA LEU A 272 32.74 20.36 94.32
C LEU A 272 32.47 19.65 95.65
N GLU A 273 32.30 18.33 95.64
CA GLU A 273 32.04 17.55 96.85
C GLU A 273 33.21 17.61 97.85
N ALA A 274 34.45 17.44 97.36
CA ALA A 274 35.63 17.47 98.21
C ALA A 274 35.84 18.86 98.86
N GLN A 275 35.73 19.94 98.10
CA GLN A 275 35.95 21.30 98.59
C GLN A 275 34.81 21.78 99.50
N LEU A 276 33.55 21.47 99.17
CA LEU A 276 32.43 21.80 100.05
C LEU A 276 32.54 21.07 101.39
N LYS A 277 33.02 19.82 101.41
CA LYS A 277 33.30 19.09 102.65
C LYS A 277 34.39 19.76 103.50
N VAL A 278 35.47 20.25 102.87
CA VAL A 278 36.52 21.02 103.56
C VAL A 278 35.94 22.28 104.22
N ILE A 279 35.06 23.00 103.52
CA ILE A 279 34.35 24.16 104.06
C ILE A 279 33.42 23.73 105.20
N ASP A 280 32.63 22.66 105.02
CA ASP A 280 31.67 22.18 106.02
C ASP A 280 32.34 21.82 107.35
N GLU A 281 33.42 21.03 107.30
CA GLU A 281 34.18 20.60 108.48
C GLU A 281 35.00 21.75 109.11
N GLY A 282 35.61 22.59 108.27
CA GLY A 282 36.51 23.66 108.70
C GLY A 282 35.82 24.92 109.22
N VAL A 283 34.60 25.20 108.76
CA VAL A 283 33.88 26.45 109.03
C VAL A 283 32.68 26.24 109.96
N PHE A 284 31.94 25.13 109.86
CA PHE A 284 30.67 24.98 110.60
C PHE A 284 30.72 24.05 111.83
N GLY A 285 31.85 23.37 112.08
CA GLY A 285 32.06 22.39 113.17
C GLY A 285 32.20 22.93 114.61
N GLY A 286 31.52 24.04 114.94
CA GLY A 286 31.53 24.68 116.27
C GLY A 286 32.24 26.04 116.27
N SER A 287 33.58 26.02 116.25
CA SER A 287 34.47 27.18 116.02
C SER A 287 35.13 27.07 114.64
N ILE A 288 35.51 28.20 114.03
CA ILE A 288 36.19 28.20 112.74
C ILE A 288 37.61 27.65 112.93
N LYS A 289 37.93 26.55 112.25
CA LYS A 289 39.24 25.86 112.30
C LYS A 289 40.05 26.06 111.03
N LEU A 290 39.37 26.39 109.92
CA LEU A 290 39.99 26.60 108.62
C LEU A 290 40.77 27.91 108.61
N LYS A 291 42.01 27.89 108.09
CA LYS A 291 42.81 29.11 107.93
C LYS A 291 42.29 29.93 106.73
N PRO A 292 42.46 31.26 106.72
CA PRO A 292 42.09 32.10 105.58
C PRO A 292 42.67 31.63 104.24
N GLU A 293 43.94 31.24 104.21
CA GLU A 293 44.62 30.72 103.00
C GLU A 293 44.00 29.42 102.48
N GLU A 294 43.55 28.53 103.38
CA GLU A 294 42.92 27.25 103.02
C GLU A 294 41.49 27.46 102.52
N PHE A 295 40.76 28.40 103.12
CA PHE A 295 39.43 28.82 102.66
C PHE A 295 39.51 29.49 101.28
N GLU A 296 40.46 30.40 101.07
CA GLU A 296 40.74 31.03 99.78
C GLU A 296 41.04 29.98 98.70
N LYS A 297 41.95 29.05 98.98
CA LYS A 297 42.28 27.98 98.04
C LYS A 297 41.06 27.13 97.69
N SER A 298 40.21 26.83 98.67
CA SER A 298 38.99 26.04 98.45
C SER A 298 37.99 26.78 97.55
N ILE A 299 37.72 28.06 97.82
CA ILE A 299 36.88 28.92 97.00
C ILE A 299 37.44 29.09 95.59
N ASP A 300 38.74 29.38 95.45
CA ASP A 300 39.38 29.56 94.15
C ASP A 300 39.31 28.28 93.32
N THR A 301 39.46 27.11 93.96
CA THR A 301 39.31 25.80 93.30
C THR A 301 37.86 25.56 92.86
N LEU A 302 36.87 25.89 93.71
CA LEU A 302 35.44 25.78 93.39
C LEU A 302 35.06 26.68 92.21
N THR A 303 35.42 27.96 92.27
CA THR A 303 35.10 28.96 91.23
C THR A 303 35.80 28.65 89.92
N SER A 304 37.09 28.31 89.94
CA SER A 304 37.83 27.97 88.71
C SER A 304 37.33 26.69 88.05
N SER A 305 37.05 25.63 88.82
CA SER A 305 36.57 24.36 88.28
C SER A 305 35.16 24.47 87.70
N THR A 306 34.28 25.27 88.31
CA THR A 306 32.93 25.52 87.79
C THR A 306 32.95 26.48 86.59
N ALA A 307 33.83 27.49 86.57
CA ALA A 307 34.05 28.32 85.38
C ALA A 307 34.57 27.50 84.19
N ASP A 308 35.52 26.60 84.43
CA ASP A 308 36.07 25.72 83.41
C ASP A 308 35.02 24.72 82.87
N LEU A 309 34.14 24.19 83.75
CA LEU A 309 32.98 23.42 83.31
C LEU A 309 32.06 24.23 82.38
N ARG A 310 31.83 25.50 82.69
CA ARG A 310 30.99 26.37 81.85
C ARG A 310 31.60 26.56 80.47
N ARG A 311 32.90 26.87 80.41
CA ARG A 311 33.63 27.04 79.14
C ARG A 311 33.59 25.77 78.31
N GLN A 312 33.91 24.62 78.92
CA GLN A 312 33.82 23.32 78.27
C GLN A 312 32.40 22.98 77.79
N SER A 313 31.37 23.43 78.50
CA SER A 313 29.98 23.25 78.06
C SER A 313 29.65 24.10 76.83
N LEU A 314 30.20 25.32 76.72
CA LEU A 314 30.06 26.16 75.53
C LEU A 314 30.87 25.61 74.34
N ASP A 315 32.09 25.12 74.57
CA ASP A 315 32.91 24.50 73.52
C ASP A 315 32.25 23.21 72.99
N ALA A 316 31.73 22.38 73.89
CA ALA A 316 30.95 21.19 73.54
C ALA A 316 29.67 21.52 72.76
N LEU A 317 29.00 22.61 73.13
CA LEU A 317 27.82 23.11 72.42
C LEU A 317 28.18 23.53 71.00
N ASN A 318 29.25 24.31 70.82
CA ASN A 318 29.73 24.73 69.51
C ASN A 318 30.08 23.51 68.62
N GLY A 319 30.80 22.54 69.17
CA GLY A 319 31.17 21.32 68.43
C GLY A 319 29.98 20.47 67.99
N ARG A 320 28.88 20.45 68.76
CA ARG A 320 27.63 19.78 68.34
C ARG A 320 26.89 20.55 67.26
N LEU A 321 26.88 21.89 67.32
CA LEU A 321 26.31 22.72 66.26
C LEU A 321 27.09 22.58 64.95
N ASP A 322 28.44 22.50 65.02
CA ASP A 322 29.29 22.20 63.85
C ASP A 322 28.92 20.86 63.20
N TYR A 323 28.74 19.81 64.03
CA TYR A 323 28.29 18.50 63.54
C TYR A 323 26.94 18.57 62.81
N TYR A 324 25.96 19.29 63.35
CA TYR A 324 24.65 19.45 62.69
C TYR A 324 24.73 20.25 61.40
N HIS A 325 25.58 21.28 61.37
CA HIS A 325 25.83 22.07 60.17
C HIS A 325 26.43 21.20 59.05
N GLU A 326 27.47 20.41 59.35
CA GLU A 326 28.11 19.50 58.39
C GLU A 326 27.19 18.38 57.93
N ASN A 327 26.45 17.76 58.86
CA ASN A 327 25.52 16.69 58.51
C ASN A 327 24.39 17.19 57.59
N SER A 328 23.86 18.39 57.86
CA SER A 328 22.84 19.03 57.00
C SER A 328 23.35 19.26 55.57
N ASN A 329 24.61 19.70 55.41
CA ASN A 329 25.24 19.87 54.10
C ASN A 329 25.47 18.52 53.38
N THR A 330 25.89 17.51 54.12
CA THR A 330 26.18 16.17 53.58
C THR A 330 24.91 15.48 53.08
N GLU A 331 23.76 15.70 53.71
CA GLU A 331 22.46 15.18 53.26
C GLU A 331 21.91 15.93 52.04
N PHE A 332 22.10 17.25 51.96
CA PHE A 332 21.54 18.09 50.90
C PHE A 332 22.21 17.86 49.52
N ILE A 333 23.54 17.81 49.47
CA ILE A 333 24.31 17.70 48.23
C ILE A 333 23.90 16.50 47.34
N PRO A 334 23.87 15.24 47.83
CA PRO A 334 23.52 14.10 47.00
C PRO A 334 22.07 14.16 46.50
N MET A 335 21.14 14.65 47.31
CA MET A 335 19.74 14.84 46.92
C MET A 335 19.60 15.86 45.78
N ALA A 336 20.33 16.98 45.86
CA ALA A 336 20.35 17.98 44.79
C ALA A 336 20.94 17.42 43.48
N VAL A 337 22.01 16.61 43.56
CA VAL A 337 22.64 15.97 42.38
C VAL A 337 21.66 15.02 41.68
N VAL A 338 21.01 14.12 42.42
CA VAL A 338 20.02 13.18 41.86
C VAL A 338 18.89 13.93 41.16
N PHE A 339 18.38 14.99 41.78
CA PHE A 339 17.34 15.82 41.18
C PHE A 339 17.77 16.47 39.86
N CYS A 340 18.98 17.04 39.82
CA CYS A 340 19.56 17.62 38.60
C CYS A 340 19.69 16.59 37.47
N VAL A 341 20.15 15.37 37.76
CA VAL A 341 20.28 14.30 36.75
C VAL A 341 18.93 13.92 36.15
N LEU A 342 17.88 13.80 36.98
CA LEU A 342 16.53 13.49 36.51
C LEU A 342 15.97 14.59 35.59
N VAL A 343 16.21 15.86 35.93
CA VAL A 343 15.81 17.01 35.09
C VAL A 343 16.50 16.97 33.72
N ILE A 344 17.82 16.75 33.70
CA ILE A 344 18.59 16.68 32.44
C ILE A 344 18.12 15.50 31.58
N MET A 345 17.87 14.34 32.18
CA MET A 345 17.35 13.16 31.48
C MET A 345 15.96 13.42 30.87
N ALA A 346 15.08 14.09 31.61
CA ALA A 346 13.75 14.46 31.11
C ALA A 346 13.83 15.42 29.90
N ILE A 347 14.71 16.43 29.96
CA ILE A 347 14.95 17.37 28.85
C ILE A 347 15.50 16.63 27.62
N TYR A 348 16.46 15.72 27.82
CA TYR A 348 17.06 14.93 26.73
C TYR A 348 16.02 14.05 26.03
N LEU A 349 15.23 13.29 26.78
CA LEU A 349 14.18 12.43 26.22
C LEU A 349 13.13 13.25 25.46
N PHE A 350 12.75 14.42 25.97
CA PHE A 350 11.84 15.33 25.29
C PHE A 350 12.39 15.80 23.94
N ALA A 351 13.67 16.20 23.89
CA ALA A 351 14.33 16.63 22.65
C ALA A 351 14.40 15.51 21.60
N CYS A 352 14.75 14.28 22.02
CA CYS A 352 14.78 13.11 21.15
C CYS A 352 13.41 12.80 20.55
N LEU A 353 12.36 12.78 21.39
CA LEU A 353 10.99 12.49 20.96
C LEU A 353 10.48 13.54 19.95
N GLN A 354 10.72 14.83 20.23
CA GLN A 354 10.32 15.90 19.34
C GLN A 354 11.04 15.86 17.98
N SER A 355 12.32 15.47 17.96
CA SER A 355 13.09 15.32 16.72
C SER A 355 12.57 14.16 15.86
N SER A 356 12.34 12.99 16.48
CA SER A 356 11.84 11.79 15.81
C SER A 356 10.50 12.03 15.10
N ILE A 357 9.53 12.59 15.82
CA ILE A 357 8.18 12.84 15.27
C ILE A 357 8.22 13.85 14.12
N ARG A 358 9.01 14.93 14.25
CA ARG A 358 9.11 15.97 13.22
C ARG A 358 9.69 15.41 11.91
N ASN A 359 10.66 14.52 12.01
CA ASN A 359 11.31 13.93 10.84
C ASN A 359 10.34 12.99 10.09
N SER A 360 9.65 12.10 10.83
CA SER A 360 8.67 11.18 10.24
C SER A 360 7.47 11.91 9.62
N ALA A 361 6.95 12.95 10.28
CA ALA A 361 5.85 13.74 9.74
C ALA A 361 6.21 14.47 8.43
N ARG A 362 7.44 15.02 8.32
CA ARG A 362 7.93 15.65 7.09
C ARG A 362 8.00 14.67 5.92
N GLY A 363 8.46 13.44 6.17
CA GLY A 363 8.51 12.40 5.16
C GLY A 363 7.15 12.09 4.56
N ILE A 364 6.12 11.93 5.41
CA ILE A 364 4.74 11.68 4.96
C ILE A 364 4.20 12.86 4.15
N THR A 365 4.43 14.11 4.59
CA THR A 365 3.98 15.30 3.84
C THR A 365 4.66 15.41 2.48
N THR A 366 5.96 15.13 2.39
CA THR A 366 6.70 15.18 1.11
C THR A 366 6.17 14.15 0.12
N LEU A 367 5.85 12.94 0.58
CA LEU A 367 5.30 11.92 -0.31
C LEU A 367 3.89 12.30 -0.80
N ALA A 368 3.06 12.87 0.09
CA ALA A 368 1.72 13.33 -0.25
C ALA A 368 1.72 14.52 -1.23
N GLU A 369 2.63 15.48 -1.05
CA GLU A 369 2.85 16.59 -1.98
C GLU A 369 3.34 16.10 -3.34
N SER A 370 4.27 15.13 -3.35
CA SER A 370 4.77 14.52 -4.59
C SER A 370 3.66 13.80 -5.37
N LEU A 371 2.78 13.08 -4.67
CA LEU A 371 1.58 12.46 -5.24
C LEU A 371 0.63 13.52 -5.84
N ARG A 372 0.36 14.62 -5.13
CA ARG A 372 -0.48 15.73 -5.62
C ARG A 372 0.09 16.34 -6.89
N ASP A 373 1.40 16.50 -6.95
CA ASP A 373 2.11 17.14 -8.06
C ASP A 373 2.38 16.15 -9.23
N GLY A 374 1.88 14.90 -9.12
CA GLY A 374 2.04 13.87 -10.15
C GLY A 374 3.44 13.27 -10.24
N ASN A 375 4.30 13.51 -9.26
CA ASN A 375 5.66 12.97 -9.21
C ASN A 375 5.71 11.65 -8.43
N LEU A 376 5.72 10.53 -9.15
CA LEU A 376 5.72 9.18 -8.57
C LEU A 376 7.13 8.56 -8.49
N CYS A 377 8.18 9.37 -8.67
CA CYS A 377 9.58 8.95 -8.55
C CYS A 377 10.17 9.19 -7.15
N VAL A 378 9.43 9.83 -6.25
CA VAL A 378 9.91 10.18 -4.90
C VAL A 378 9.70 9.02 -3.95
N GLU A 379 10.79 8.56 -3.35
CA GLU A 379 10.77 7.57 -2.26
C GLU A 379 11.30 8.23 -0.98
N VAL A 380 10.58 8.08 0.12
CA VAL A 380 11.02 8.56 1.43
C VAL A 380 11.58 7.39 2.23
N ALA A 381 12.81 7.56 2.73
CA ALA A 381 13.45 6.59 3.60
C ALA A 381 12.66 6.46 4.92
N VAL A 382 12.14 5.26 5.17
CA VAL A 382 11.38 4.97 6.39
C VAL A 382 12.34 4.52 7.50
N GLN A 383 12.41 5.27 8.59
CA GLN A 383 13.18 4.93 9.78
C GLN A 383 12.22 4.71 10.95
N GLY A 384 12.39 3.61 11.70
CA GLY A 384 11.58 3.29 12.89
C GLY A 384 10.60 2.13 12.72
N ARG A 385 9.88 1.82 13.81
CA ARG A 385 8.89 0.73 13.90
C ARG A 385 7.53 1.19 14.45
N ASP A 386 7.34 2.49 14.59
CA ASP A 386 6.12 3.10 15.11
C ASP A 386 5.01 3.22 14.04
N GLU A 387 3.87 3.76 14.44
CA GLU A 387 2.70 3.97 13.59
C GLU A 387 3.00 4.91 12.41
N LEU A 388 3.89 5.91 12.60
CA LEU A 388 4.29 6.81 11.52
C LEU A 388 5.13 6.08 10.47
N ALA A 389 6.05 5.21 10.88
CA ALA A 389 6.82 4.36 9.98
C ALA A 389 5.95 3.34 9.23
N ALA A 390 4.86 2.85 9.85
CA ALA A 390 3.89 2.00 9.17
C ALA A 390 3.14 2.77 8.05
N ILE A 391 2.71 4.00 8.33
CA ILE A 391 2.04 4.87 7.34
C ILE A 391 2.96 5.18 6.17
N SER A 392 4.21 5.60 6.42
CA SER A 392 5.17 5.89 5.35
C SER A 392 5.45 4.68 4.44
N ARG A 393 5.56 3.47 5.01
CA ARG A 393 5.72 2.23 4.24
C ARG A 393 4.52 1.93 3.36
N ALA A 394 3.31 2.02 3.92
CA ALA A 394 2.07 1.79 3.16
C ALA A 394 1.94 2.78 1.99
N LEU A 395 2.33 4.04 2.22
CA LEU A 395 2.27 5.09 1.20
C LEU A 395 3.32 4.88 0.09
N ASN A 396 4.55 4.47 0.43
CA ASN A 396 5.58 4.09 -0.57
C ASN A 396 5.07 2.94 -1.47
N VAL A 397 4.48 1.90 -0.88
CA VAL A 397 3.91 0.77 -1.64
C VAL A 397 2.80 1.24 -2.58
N ALA A 398 1.91 2.12 -2.09
CA ALA A 398 0.84 2.68 -2.91
C ALA A 398 1.38 3.50 -4.10
N VAL A 399 2.43 4.31 -3.90
CA VAL A 399 3.09 5.07 -4.98
C VAL A 399 3.67 4.13 -6.04
N VAL A 400 4.39 3.08 -5.62
CA VAL A 400 4.97 2.10 -6.55
C VAL A 400 3.87 1.41 -7.36
N GLN A 401 2.79 0.97 -6.71
CA GLN A 401 1.70 0.27 -7.38
C GLN A 401 0.95 1.17 -8.37
N LEU A 402 0.75 2.45 -8.03
CA LEU A 402 0.18 3.45 -8.94
C LEU A 402 1.08 3.68 -10.15
N ARG A 403 2.40 3.83 -9.93
CA ARG A 403 3.40 4.01 -10.99
C ARG A 403 3.40 2.82 -11.96
N THR A 404 3.44 1.59 -11.46
CA THR A 404 3.39 0.38 -12.28
C THR A 404 2.10 0.29 -13.08
N SER A 405 0.96 0.65 -12.49
CA SER A 405 -0.34 0.64 -13.18
C SER A 405 -0.37 1.65 -14.34
N LEU A 406 0.12 2.87 -14.12
CA LEU A 406 0.19 3.91 -15.17
C LEU A 406 1.17 3.54 -16.30
N LEU A 407 2.30 2.89 -15.99
CA LEU A 407 3.20 2.33 -17.01
C LEU A 407 2.50 1.25 -17.85
N GLY A 408 1.72 0.37 -17.22
CA GLY A 408 0.90 -0.62 -17.92
C GLY A 408 -0.12 0.02 -18.85
N VAL A 409 -0.81 1.08 -18.40
CA VAL A 409 -1.76 1.84 -19.24
C VAL A 409 -1.05 2.44 -20.45
N ASN A 410 0.12 3.06 -20.29
CA ASN A 410 0.89 3.60 -21.41
C ASN A 410 1.24 2.53 -22.44
N GLN A 411 1.68 1.35 -22.00
CA GLN A 411 2.04 0.25 -22.88
C GLN A 411 0.84 -0.28 -23.68
N GLU A 412 -0.32 -0.45 -23.04
CA GLU A 412 -1.55 -0.87 -23.71
C GLU A 412 -2.09 0.20 -24.66
N THR A 413 -1.93 1.48 -24.32
CA THR A 413 -2.33 2.60 -25.18
C THR A 413 -1.56 2.60 -26.51
N VAL A 414 -0.25 2.28 -26.48
CA VAL A 414 0.58 2.09 -27.68
C VAL A 414 0.08 0.91 -28.52
N ARG A 415 -0.20 -0.24 -27.90
CA ARG A 415 -0.73 -1.43 -28.59
C ARG A 415 -2.07 -1.15 -29.30
N VAL A 416 -2.95 -0.38 -28.67
CA VAL A 416 -4.21 0.06 -29.28
C VAL A 416 -3.94 0.94 -30.50
N GLY A 417 -2.94 1.83 -30.43
CA GLY A 417 -2.51 2.64 -31.56
C GLY A 417 -2.08 1.81 -32.78
N ASP A 418 -1.28 0.77 -32.57
CA ASP A 418 -0.83 -0.14 -33.65
C ASP A 418 -1.99 -0.95 -34.25
N ALA A 419 -2.93 -1.40 -33.40
CA ALA A 419 -4.12 -2.11 -33.85
C ALA A 419 -5.03 -1.23 -34.75
N VAL A 420 -5.17 0.05 -34.40
CA VAL A 420 -5.89 1.04 -35.22
C VAL A 420 -5.27 1.22 -36.60
N LEU A 421 -3.93 1.32 -36.69
CA LEU A 421 -3.23 1.42 -37.97
C LEU A 421 -3.49 0.20 -38.85
N THR A 422 -3.49 -0.99 -38.26
CA THR A 422 -3.77 -2.26 -38.95
C THR A 422 -5.22 -2.31 -39.45
N LEU A 423 -6.20 -1.90 -38.63
CA LEU A 423 -7.62 -1.85 -39.03
C LEU A 423 -7.88 -0.89 -40.19
N ASN A 424 -7.24 0.29 -40.17
CA ASN A 424 -7.35 1.26 -41.26
C ASN A 424 -6.77 0.73 -42.57
N ALA A 425 -5.60 0.08 -42.52
CA ALA A 425 -4.99 -0.54 -43.69
C ALA A 425 -5.88 -1.66 -44.26
N GLN A 426 -6.41 -2.55 -43.40
CA GLN A 426 -7.29 -3.64 -43.81
C GLN A 426 -8.59 -3.13 -44.45
N SER A 427 -9.23 -2.12 -43.83
CA SER A 427 -10.46 -1.53 -44.36
C SER A 427 -10.24 -0.88 -45.71
N SER A 428 -9.11 -0.18 -45.88
CA SER A 428 -8.75 0.41 -47.18
C SER A 428 -8.52 -0.66 -48.25
N GLY A 429 -7.89 -1.79 -47.90
CA GLY A 429 -7.72 -2.92 -48.81
C GLY A 429 -9.06 -3.52 -49.25
N THR A 430 -9.98 -3.75 -48.30
CA THR A 430 -11.33 -4.26 -48.60
C THR A 430 -12.12 -3.33 -49.52
N LEU A 431 -11.98 -2.01 -49.40
CA LEU A 431 -12.64 -1.07 -50.32
C LEU A 431 -12.19 -1.28 -51.77
N THR A 432 -10.88 -1.42 -52.00
CA THR A 432 -10.32 -1.67 -53.34
C THR A 432 -10.74 -3.03 -53.90
N GLU A 433 -10.72 -4.08 -53.09
CA GLU A 433 -11.14 -5.42 -53.51
C GLU A 433 -12.62 -5.46 -53.95
N VAL A 434 -13.49 -4.70 -53.27
CA VAL A 434 -14.92 -4.59 -53.64
C VAL A 434 -15.10 -3.87 -54.97
N GLU A 435 -14.30 -2.84 -55.28
CA GLU A 435 -14.32 -2.14 -56.58
C GLU A 435 -13.95 -3.10 -57.72
N ASP A 436 -12.88 -3.88 -57.56
CA ASP A 436 -12.47 -4.89 -58.54
C ASP A 436 -13.54 -5.97 -58.74
N GLN A 437 -14.19 -6.40 -57.65
CA GLN A 437 -15.25 -7.40 -57.69
C GLN A 437 -16.48 -6.89 -58.47
N GLN A 438 -16.89 -5.63 -58.31
CA GLN A 438 -17.98 -5.04 -59.09
C GLN A 438 -17.70 -5.03 -60.59
N GLN A 439 -16.45 -4.76 -60.99
CA GLN A 439 -16.07 -4.82 -62.40
C GLN A 439 -16.20 -6.23 -62.98
N GLN A 440 -15.79 -7.25 -62.22
CA GLN A 440 -15.92 -8.66 -62.63
C GLN A 440 -17.38 -9.08 -62.76
N ILE A 441 -18.23 -8.72 -61.79
CA ILE A 441 -19.67 -8.99 -61.79
C ILE A 441 -20.32 -8.44 -63.08
N SER A 442 -20.00 -7.21 -63.46
CA SER A 442 -20.52 -6.57 -64.68
C SER A 442 -20.18 -7.36 -65.95
N GLN A 443 -18.95 -7.89 -66.04
CA GLN A 443 -18.51 -8.70 -67.19
C GLN A 443 -19.25 -10.04 -67.28
N ILE A 444 -19.45 -10.72 -66.14
CA ILE A 444 -20.16 -12.01 -66.11
C ILE A 444 -21.63 -11.81 -66.48
N ALA A 445 -22.28 -10.73 -66.01
CA ALA A 445 -23.66 -10.41 -66.36
C ALA A 445 -23.85 -10.20 -67.89
N ALA A 446 -22.90 -9.50 -68.51
CA ALA A 446 -22.90 -9.30 -69.96
C ALA A 446 -22.78 -10.64 -70.71
N ALA A 447 -21.86 -11.51 -70.30
CA ALA A 447 -21.64 -12.82 -70.92
C ALA A 447 -22.87 -13.74 -70.77
N ALA A 448 -23.53 -13.76 -69.61
CA ALA A 448 -24.75 -14.54 -69.39
C ALA A 448 -25.90 -14.07 -70.31
N THR A 449 -26.05 -12.75 -70.48
CA THR A 449 -27.04 -12.17 -71.40
C THR A 449 -26.80 -12.57 -72.85
N GLU A 450 -25.53 -12.57 -73.29
CA GLU A 450 -25.15 -13.00 -74.64
C GLU A 450 -25.39 -14.51 -74.86
N LEU A 451 -25.13 -15.34 -73.85
CA LEU A 451 -25.36 -16.79 -73.90
C LEU A 451 -26.86 -17.13 -74.01
N ALA A 452 -27.73 -16.41 -73.30
CA ALA A 452 -29.18 -16.57 -73.43
C ALA A 452 -29.67 -16.20 -74.84
N ALA A 453 -29.18 -15.09 -75.40
CA ALA A 453 -29.56 -14.62 -76.72
C ALA A 453 -29.10 -15.58 -77.84
N THR A 454 -27.88 -16.11 -77.75
CA THR A 454 -27.34 -17.07 -78.72
C THR A 454 -28.07 -18.40 -78.67
N SER A 455 -28.41 -18.90 -77.48
CA SER A 455 -29.23 -20.11 -77.29
C SER A 455 -30.58 -20.00 -78.01
N GLN A 456 -31.30 -18.89 -77.84
CA GLN A 456 -32.56 -18.65 -78.56
C GLN A 456 -32.40 -18.60 -80.10
N GLY A 457 -31.23 -18.21 -80.60
CA GLY A 457 -30.89 -18.26 -82.02
C GLY A 457 -30.72 -19.70 -82.54
N VAL A 458 -30.09 -20.57 -81.75
CA VAL A 458 -29.87 -21.98 -82.10
C VAL A 458 -31.19 -22.77 -82.07
N ALA A 459 -32.06 -22.52 -81.09
CA ALA A 459 -33.38 -23.18 -80.99
C ALA A 459 -34.21 -22.94 -82.27
N ARG A 460 -34.32 -21.69 -82.72
CA ARG A 460 -35.01 -21.32 -83.97
C ARG A 460 -34.43 -22.02 -85.21
N SER A 461 -33.10 -22.20 -85.23
CA SER A 461 -32.44 -22.91 -86.33
C SER A 461 -32.78 -24.40 -86.35
N CYS A 462 -32.93 -25.02 -85.18
CA CYS A 462 -33.32 -26.43 -85.06
C CYS A 462 -34.78 -26.66 -85.50
N GLU A 463 -35.70 -25.76 -85.14
CA GLU A 463 -37.09 -25.81 -85.61
C GLU A 463 -37.18 -25.78 -87.14
N GLN A 464 -36.46 -24.84 -87.78
CA GLN A 464 -36.45 -24.71 -89.23
C GLN A 464 -35.86 -25.95 -89.94
N ALA A 465 -34.79 -26.51 -89.38
CA ALA A 465 -34.18 -27.74 -89.91
C ALA A 465 -35.11 -28.96 -89.75
N SER A 466 -35.85 -29.05 -88.64
CA SER A 466 -36.78 -30.15 -88.37
C SER A 466 -37.94 -30.17 -89.37
N GLU A 467 -38.52 -29.00 -89.69
CA GLU A 467 -39.57 -28.91 -90.70
C GLU A 467 -39.07 -29.31 -92.09
N SER A 468 -37.84 -28.90 -92.46
CA SER A 468 -37.22 -29.28 -93.74
C SER A 468 -36.98 -30.78 -93.85
N ALA A 469 -36.53 -31.41 -92.76
CA ALA A 469 -36.36 -32.87 -92.67
C ALA A 469 -37.73 -33.58 -92.81
N ARG A 470 -38.77 -33.10 -92.12
CA ARG A 470 -40.12 -33.68 -92.20
C ARG A 470 -40.68 -33.66 -93.63
N GLN A 471 -40.50 -32.55 -94.35
CA GLN A 471 -40.92 -32.43 -95.76
C GLN A 471 -40.16 -33.42 -96.66
N THR A 472 -38.85 -33.57 -96.46
CA THR A 472 -38.01 -34.51 -97.23
C THR A 472 -38.45 -35.96 -97.02
N ARG A 473 -38.77 -36.34 -95.77
CA ARG A 473 -39.28 -37.69 -95.44
C ARG A 473 -40.59 -37.99 -96.17
N GLN A 474 -41.52 -37.02 -96.19
CA GLN A 474 -42.80 -37.17 -96.86
C GLN A 474 -42.64 -37.43 -98.37
N ILE A 475 -41.75 -36.69 -99.03
CA ILE A 475 -41.45 -36.86 -100.47
C ILE A 475 -40.86 -38.25 -100.76
N ALA A 476 -39.93 -38.73 -99.92
CA ALA A 476 -39.33 -40.04 -100.08
C ALA A 476 -40.35 -41.18 -99.93
N GLN A 477 -41.27 -41.08 -98.96
CA GLN A 477 -42.34 -42.07 -98.76
C GLN A 477 -43.32 -42.10 -99.95
N GLN A 478 -43.73 -40.95 -100.45
CA GLN A 478 -44.61 -40.86 -101.63
C GLN A 478 -43.94 -41.48 -102.86
N SER A 479 -42.66 -41.19 -103.08
CA SER A 479 -41.89 -41.74 -104.20
C SER A 479 -41.71 -43.26 -104.12
N SER A 480 -41.57 -43.82 -102.91
CA SER A 480 -41.50 -45.27 -102.69
C SER A 480 -42.83 -45.96 -103.06
N GLN A 481 -43.97 -45.36 -102.70
CA GLN A 481 -45.30 -45.86 -103.10
C GLN A 481 -45.51 -45.81 -104.62
N ASP A 482 -45.05 -44.75 -105.28
CA ASP A 482 -45.12 -44.62 -106.74
C ASP A 482 -44.27 -45.71 -107.45
N SER A 483 -43.11 -46.05 -106.88
CA SER A 483 -42.26 -47.14 -107.38
C SER A 483 -42.94 -48.51 -107.25
N GLN A 484 -43.64 -48.78 -106.13
CA GLN A 484 -44.41 -50.01 -105.97
C GLN A 484 -45.52 -50.14 -107.03
N ARG A 485 -46.32 -49.07 -107.22
CA ARG A 485 -47.37 -49.05 -108.24
C ARG A 485 -46.82 -49.28 -109.66
N THR A 486 -45.64 -48.75 -109.94
CA THR A 486 -44.96 -48.92 -111.23
C THR A 486 -44.52 -50.38 -111.44
N THR A 487 -44.00 -51.03 -110.40
CA THR A 487 -43.61 -52.46 -110.45
C THR A 487 -44.80 -53.37 -110.74
N ASP A 488 -45.93 -53.15 -110.06
CA ASP A 488 -47.15 -53.93 -110.26
C ASP A 488 -47.68 -53.79 -111.71
N SER A 489 -47.60 -52.58 -112.28
CA SER A 489 -48.00 -52.30 -113.67
C SER A 489 -47.12 -53.08 -114.68
N ILE A 490 -45.80 -53.14 -114.44
CA ILE A 490 -44.87 -53.87 -115.31
C ILE A 490 -45.13 -55.39 -115.25
N GLN A 491 -45.45 -55.93 -114.08
CA GLN A 491 -45.80 -57.35 -113.95
C GLN A 491 -47.08 -57.70 -114.72
N GLN A 492 -48.11 -56.86 -114.67
CA GLN A 492 -49.33 -57.05 -115.45
C GLN A 492 -49.06 -56.98 -116.97
N LEU A 493 -48.18 -56.08 -117.40
CA LEU A 493 -47.75 -55.99 -118.80
C LEU A 493 -47.07 -57.29 -119.25
N ASN A 494 -46.19 -57.84 -118.42
CA ASN A 494 -45.47 -59.07 -118.71
C ASN A 494 -46.42 -60.29 -118.89
N GLN A 495 -47.44 -60.39 -118.03
CA GLN A 495 -48.47 -61.43 -118.15
C GLN A 495 -49.22 -61.33 -119.50
N ARG A 496 -49.62 -60.12 -119.90
CA ARG A 496 -50.33 -59.90 -121.18
C ARG A 496 -49.45 -60.26 -122.39
N LEU A 497 -48.15 -59.96 -122.34
CA LEU A 497 -47.21 -60.34 -123.40
C LEU A 497 -47.09 -61.86 -123.54
N THR A 498 -47.02 -62.58 -122.42
CA THR A 498 -46.94 -64.05 -122.39
C THR A 498 -48.20 -64.70 -122.98
N GLU A 499 -49.39 -64.20 -122.62
CA GLU A 499 -50.66 -64.67 -123.19
C GLU A 499 -50.73 -64.43 -124.71
N THR A 500 -50.21 -63.29 -125.17
CA THR A 500 -50.19 -62.95 -126.59
C THR A 500 -49.23 -63.84 -127.39
N ALA A 501 -48.05 -64.15 -126.84
CA ALA A 501 -47.10 -65.08 -127.44
C ALA A 501 -47.70 -66.49 -127.60
N ALA A 502 -48.41 -66.98 -126.58
CA ALA A 502 -49.09 -68.28 -126.63
C ALA A 502 -50.23 -68.32 -127.67
N ALA A 503 -50.98 -67.23 -127.83
CA ALA A 503 -52.01 -67.13 -128.86
C ALA A 503 -51.42 -67.20 -130.28
N LEU A 504 -50.30 -66.52 -130.52
CA LEU A 504 -49.58 -66.58 -131.79
C LEU A 504 -49.01 -67.97 -132.08
N GLY A 505 -48.50 -68.69 -131.07
CA GLY A 505 -48.05 -70.08 -131.22
C GLY A 505 -49.13 -71.00 -131.81
N ARG A 506 -50.39 -70.86 -131.37
CA ARG A 506 -51.53 -71.63 -131.92
C ARG A 506 -51.83 -71.30 -133.38
N VAL A 507 -51.65 -70.05 -133.81
CA VAL A 507 -51.83 -69.66 -135.23
C VAL A 507 -50.79 -70.34 -136.11
N SER A 508 -49.55 -70.48 -135.62
CA SER A 508 -48.48 -71.20 -136.33
C SER A 508 -48.84 -72.68 -136.55
N GLU A 509 -49.37 -73.37 -135.54
CA GLU A 509 -49.83 -74.77 -135.65
C GLU A 509 -51.00 -74.93 -136.64
N GLN A 510 -51.99 -74.04 -136.59
CA GLN A 510 -53.11 -74.07 -137.54
C GLN A 510 -52.63 -73.87 -138.98
N GLY A 511 -51.64 -73.00 -139.20
CA GLY A 511 -50.99 -72.84 -140.50
C GLY A 511 -50.40 -74.15 -141.04
N GLN A 512 -49.73 -74.93 -140.18
CA GLN A 512 -49.14 -76.23 -140.57
C GLN A 512 -50.21 -77.26 -141.02
N GLN A 513 -51.36 -77.26 -140.36
CA GLN A 513 -52.48 -78.14 -140.72
C GLN A 513 -53.06 -77.76 -142.09
N ILE A 514 -53.22 -76.46 -142.37
CA ILE A 514 -53.69 -75.96 -143.67
C ILE A 514 -52.73 -76.41 -144.79
N GLN A 515 -51.42 -76.28 -144.58
CA GLN A 515 -50.42 -76.71 -145.56
C GLN A 515 -50.57 -78.19 -145.95
N SER A 516 -50.79 -79.06 -144.96
CA SER A 516 -50.95 -80.51 -145.18
C SER A 516 -52.19 -80.85 -146.03
N VAL A 517 -53.30 -80.11 -145.82
CA VAL A 517 -54.52 -80.26 -146.63
C VAL A 517 -54.29 -79.78 -148.06
N VAL A 518 -53.60 -78.65 -148.22
CA VAL A 518 -53.29 -78.06 -149.54
C VAL A 518 -52.43 -79.02 -150.38
N ASP A 519 -51.45 -79.70 -149.78
CA ASP A 519 -50.61 -80.69 -150.47
C ASP A 519 -51.41 -81.92 -150.92
N ALA A 520 -52.37 -82.39 -150.12
CA ALA A 520 -53.25 -83.48 -150.50
C ALA A 520 -54.15 -83.12 -151.70
N ILE A 521 -54.72 -81.91 -151.71
CA ILE A 521 -55.54 -81.42 -152.83
C ILE A 521 -54.70 -81.33 -154.11
N ARG A 522 -53.46 -80.84 -154.00
CA ARG A 522 -52.52 -80.77 -155.13
C ARG A 522 -52.25 -82.16 -155.72
N GLY A 523 -52.06 -83.17 -154.87
CA GLY A 523 -51.88 -84.56 -155.29
C GLY A 523 -53.11 -85.16 -156.00
N ILE A 524 -54.31 -84.87 -155.52
CA ILE A 524 -55.57 -85.30 -156.17
C ILE A 524 -55.71 -84.66 -157.55
N ALA A 525 -55.43 -83.36 -157.66
CA ALA A 525 -55.49 -82.64 -158.93
C ALA A 525 -54.50 -83.23 -159.96
N GLU A 526 -53.31 -83.62 -159.54
CA GLU A 526 -52.32 -84.27 -160.42
C GLU A 526 -52.79 -85.62 -160.97
N GLN A 527 -53.35 -86.46 -160.11
CA GLN A 527 -53.96 -87.73 -160.52
C GLN A 527 -55.13 -87.54 -161.48
N THR A 528 -55.98 -86.54 -161.21
CA THR A 528 -57.16 -86.23 -162.02
C THR A 528 -56.75 -85.77 -163.43
N ASN A 529 -55.68 -84.97 -163.53
CA ASN A 529 -55.08 -84.55 -164.80
C ASN A 529 -54.58 -85.74 -165.64
N LEU A 530 -53.99 -86.75 -165.01
CA LEU A 530 -53.48 -87.97 -165.66
C LEU A 530 -54.60 -88.90 -166.15
N LEU A 531 -55.65 -89.08 -165.34
CA LEU A 531 -56.84 -89.84 -165.74
C LEU A 531 -57.53 -89.20 -166.94
N ALA A 532 -57.67 -87.88 -166.90
CA ALA A 532 -58.23 -87.09 -167.98
C ALA A 532 -57.42 -87.24 -169.27
N LEU A 533 -56.09 -87.18 -169.20
CA LEU A 533 -55.20 -87.42 -170.34
C LEU A 533 -55.42 -88.81 -170.96
N ASN A 534 -55.47 -89.86 -170.14
CA ASN A 534 -55.71 -91.22 -170.62
C ASN A 534 -57.09 -91.37 -171.28
N ALA A 535 -58.11 -90.73 -170.72
CA ALA A 535 -59.45 -90.73 -171.32
C ALA A 535 -59.50 -89.97 -172.66
N ALA A 536 -58.78 -88.85 -172.79
CA ALA A 536 -58.67 -88.10 -174.04
C ALA A 536 -58.01 -88.92 -175.16
N ILE A 537 -56.93 -89.65 -174.80
CA ILE A 537 -56.23 -90.56 -175.73
C ILE A 537 -57.18 -91.66 -176.24
N GLU A 538 -57.91 -92.31 -175.34
CA GLU A 538 -58.78 -93.43 -175.73
C GLU A 538 -60.02 -92.97 -176.51
N ALA A 539 -60.52 -91.75 -176.24
CA ALA A 539 -61.60 -91.14 -177.01
C ALA A 539 -61.20 -90.85 -178.47
N ALA A 540 -59.96 -90.41 -178.72
CA ALA A 540 -59.43 -90.24 -180.07
C ALA A 540 -59.33 -91.57 -180.83
N ARG A 541 -59.14 -92.68 -180.10
CA ARG A 541 -58.98 -94.03 -180.64
C ARG A 541 -60.29 -94.66 -181.15
N ALA A 542 -61.44 -94.27 -180.58
CA ALA A 542 -62.75 -94.75 -181.01
C ALA A 542 -63.28 -94.06 -182.30
N GLY A 543 -62.57 -93.06 -182.83
CA GLY A 543 -62.96 -92.35 -184.05
C GLY A 543 -64.30 -91.60 -183.91
N GLU A 544 -65.16 -91.67 -184.93
CA GLU A 544 -66.40 -90.88 -184.99
C GLU A 544 -67.39 -91.16 -183.83
N GLN A 545 -67.35 -92.35 -183.21
CA GLN A 545 -68.17 -92.67 -182.03
C GLN A 545 -67.60 -92.09 -180.72
N GLY A 546 -66.34 -91.62 -180.71
CA GLY A 546 -65.62 -91.16 -179.51
C GLY A 546 -65.55 -89.64 -179.30
N ARG A 547 -66.04 -88.85 -180.26
CA ARG A 547 -65.82 -87.39 -180.30
C ARG A 547 -66.39 -86.64 -179.08
N GLY A 548 -67.48 -87.13 -178.50
CA GLY A 548 -68.07 -86.58 -177.29
C GLY A 548 -67.21 -86.80 -176.03
N PHE A 549 -66.46 -87.91 -175.94
CA PHE A 549 -65.64 -88.24 -174.77
C PHE A 549 -64.33 -87.44 -174.71
N ALA A 550 -63.76 -87.08 -175.86
CA ALA A 550 -62.51 -86.32 -175.93
C ALA A 550 -62.65 -84.91 -175.33
N VAL A 551 -63.78 -84.24 -175.59
CA VAL A 551 -64.04 -82.88 -175.08
C VAL A 551 -64.13 -82.87 -173.55
N VAL A 552 -64.80 -83.87 -172.96
CA VAL A 552 -64.94 -83.97 -171.49
C VAL A 552 -63.57 -84.22 -170.84
N ALA A 553 -62.74 -85.05 -171.47
CA ALA A 553 -61.41 -85.35 -170.96
C ALA A 553 -60.49 -84.11 -170.96
N ASP A 554 -60.49 -83.30 -172.02
CA ASP A 554 -59.71 -82.05 -172.03
C ASP A 554 -60.19 -81.03 -170.99
N GLU A 555 -61.50 -80.95 -170.75
CA GLU A 555 -62.08 -80.05 -169.74
C GLU A 555 -61.67 -80.48 -168.30
N VAL A 556 -61.70 -81.77 -168.00
CA VAL A 556 -61.23 -82.30 -166.70
C VAL A 556 -59.72 -82.04 -166.51
N ARG A 557 -58.94 -82.12 -167.58
CA ARG A 557 -57.50 -81.83 -167.56
C ARG A 557 -57.23 -80.36 -167.21
N SER A 558 -57.93 -79.45 -167.89
CA SER A 558 -57.85 -78.00 -167.64
C SER A 558 -58.22 -77.64 -166.19
N LEU A 559 -59.29 -78.22 -165.66
CA LEU A 559 -59.73 -78.00 -164.28
C LEU A 559 -58.67 -78.45 -163.27
N SER A 560 -58.06 -79.60 -163.51
CA SER A 560 -57.02 -80.17 -162.65
C SER A 560 -55.77 -79.29 -162.57
N GLN A 561 -55.32 -78.73 -163.71
CA GLN A 561 -54.18 -77.80 -163.76
C GLN A 561 -54.46 -76.50 -163.00
N ARG A 562 -55.70 -75.97 -163.13
CA ARG A 562 -56.12 -74.77 -162.36
C ARG A 562 -56.11 -75.05 -160.86
N THR A 563 -56.57 -76.21 -160.41
CA THR A 563 -56.55 -76.60 -158.99
C THR A 563 -55.12 -76.69 -158.44
N GLN A 564 -54.17 -77.28 -159.17
CA GLN A 564 -52.76 -77.30 -158.76
C GLN A 564 -52.17 -75.89 -158.60
N ALA A 565 -52.41 -74.99 -159.55
CA ALA A 565 -51.91 -73.62 -159.48
C ALA A 565 -52.44 -72.87 -158.24
N SER A 566 -53.74 -73.00 -157.94
CA SER A 566 -54.33 -72.40 -156.74
C SER A 566 -53.77 -72.98 -155.43
N THR A 567 -53.56 -74.30 -155.35
CA THR A 567 -52.94 -74.91 -154.16
C THR A 567 -51.51 -74.42 -153.92
N ALA A 568 -50.71 -74.23 -154.98
CA ALA A 568 -49.36 -73.69 -154.85
C ALA A 568 -49.34 -72.25 -154.31
N GLN A 569 -50.30 -71.42 -154.73
CA GLN A 569 -50.43 -70.05 -154.23
C GLN A 569 -50.85 -70.00 -152.75
N ILE A 570 -51.77 -70.88 -152.32
CA ILE A 570 -52.17 -70.98 -150.92
C ILE A 570 -50.97 -71.42 -150.06
N ALA A 571 -50.20 -72.41 -150.51
CA ALA A 571 -49.02 -72.87 -149.80
C ALA A 571 -48.01 -71.73 -149.53
N GLY A 572 -47.69 -70.93 -150.55
CA GLY A 572 -46.80 -69.77 -150.38
C GLY A 572 -47.34 -68.73 -149.38
N THR A 573 -48.67 -68.55 -149.32
CA THR A 573 -49.29 -67.61 -148.37
C THR A 573 -49.19 -68.13 -146.93
N VAL A 574 -49.39 -69.43 -146.72
CA VAL A 574 -49.28 -70.10 -145.42
C VAL A 574 -47.85 -70.05 -144.89
N ASP A 575 -46.84 -70.31 -145.74
CA ASP A 575 -45.43 -70.20 -145.35
C ASP A 575 -45.06 -68.77 -144.93
N SER A 576 -45.52 -67.76 -145.68
CA SER A 576 -45.30 -66.36 -145.31
C SER A 576 -45.94 -66.01 -143.97
N LEU A 577 -47.17 -66.46 -143.71
CA LEU A 577 -47.87 -66.24 -142.45
C LEU A 577 -47.10 -66.83 -141.27
N ARG A 578 -46.59 -68.06 -141.42
CA ARG A 578 -45.83 -68.76 -140.36
C ARG A 578 -44.51 -68.06 -140.04
N SER A 579 -43.83 -67.54 -141.05
CA SER A 579 -42.61 -66.73 -140.86
C SER A 579 -42.89 -65.48 -140.03
N THR A 580 -43.94 -64.73 -140.38
CA THR A 580 -44.35 -63.52 -139.63
C THR A 580 -44.75 -63.83 -138.19
N VAL A 581 -45.48 -64.93 -137.96
CA VAL A 581 -45.86 -65.35 -136.60
C VAL A 581 -44.64 -65.70 -135.75
N THR A 582 -43.67 -66.42 -136.30
CA THR A 582 -42.41 -66.74 -135.60
C THR A 582 -41.64 -65.48 -135.19
N GLN A 583 -41.56 -64.50 -136.10
CA GLN A 583 -40.91 -63.22 -135.80
C GLN A 583 -41.63 -62.46 -134.67
N ALA A 584 -42.97 -62.46 -134.66
CA ALA A 584 -43.75 -61.80 -133.62
C ALA A 584 -43.58 -62.45 -132.24
N VAL A 585 -43.49 -63.79 -132.17
CA VAL A 585 -43.21 -64.51 -130.91
C VAL A 585 -41.84 -64.13 -130.34
N ASN A 586 -40.79 -64.11 -131.17
CA ASN A 586 -39.44 -63.72 -130.72
C ASN A 586 -39.41 -62.28 -130.16
N LEU A 587 -40.13 -61.34 -130.78
CA LEU A 587 -40.24 -59.97 -130.28
C LEU A 587 -40.97 -59.90 -128.93
N MET A 588 -42.00 -60.73 -128.72
CA MET A 588 -42.72 -60.79 -127.44
C MET A 588 -41.87 -61.40 -126.33
N GLU A 589 -41.07 -62.42 -126.62
CA GLU A 589 -40.11 -62.98 -125.65
C GLU A 589 -39.06 -61.94 -125.23
N ALA A 590 -38.51 -61.19 -126.19
CA ALA A 590 -37.57 -60.11 -125.88
C ALA A 590 -38.22 -59.00 -125.03
N ALA A 591 -39.46 -58.60 -125.35
CA ALA A 591 -40.20 -57.60 -124.56
C ALA A 591 -40.51 -58.11 -123.14
N CYS A 592 -40.81 -59.40 -122.98
CA CYS A 592 -40.98 -60.05 -121.68
C CYS A 592 -39.70 -59.98 -120.85
N GLY A 593 -38.54 -60.31 -121.46
CA GLY A 593 -37.23 -60.19 -120.79
C GLY A 593 -36.90 -58.78 -120.34
N GLN A 594 -37.18 -57.76 -121.18
CA GLN A 594 -36.96 -56.36 -120.81
C GLN A 594 -37.84 -55.91 -119.63
N ALA A 595 -39.13 -56.27 -119.65
CA ALA A 595 -40.06 -55.92 -118.58
C ALA A 595 -39.62 -56.50 -117.21
N VAL A 596 -39.04 -57.70 -117.16
CA VAL A 596 -38.50 -58.26 -115.91
C VAL A 596 -37.37 -57.40 -115.35
N ASN A 597 -36.43 -56.97 -116.20
CA ASN A 597 -35.31 -56.13 -115.78
C ASN A 597 -35.76 -54.74 -115.30
N ASP A 598 -36.76 -54.16 -115.96
CA ASP A 598 -37.32 -52.86 -115.57
C ASP A 598 -38.04 -52.95 -114.22
N ALA A 599 -38.80 -54.03 -113.98
CA ALA A 599 -39.44 -54.28 -112.67
C ALA A 599 -38.42 -54.41 -111.53
N GLN A 600 -37.30 -55.10 -111.76
CA GLN A 600 -36.21 -55.21 -110.78
C GLN A 600 -35.58 -53.85 -110.47
N SER A 601 -35.36 -53.03 -111.50
CA SER A 601 -34.76 -51.69 -111.35
C SER A 601 -35.66 -50.76 -110.53
N VAL A 602 -36.96 -50.76 -110.81
CA VAL A 602 -37.95 -49.95 -110.07
C VAL A 602 -38.10 -50.43 -108.62
N THR A 603 -38.05 -51.75 -108.38
CA THR A 603 -38.03 -52.31 -107.02
C THR A 603 -36.80 -51.81 -106.25
N GLY A 604 -35.62 -51.82 -106.89
CA GLY A 604 -34.39 -51.29 -106.30
C GLY A 604 -34.46 -49.80 -105.94
N LEU A 605 -35.17 -48.99 -106.74
CA LEU A 605 -35.43 -47.58 -106.43
C LEU A 605 -36.32 -47.42 -105.20
N GLY A 606 -37.39 -48.23 -105.09
CA GLY A 606 -38.30 -48.21 -103.95
C GLY A 606 -37.60 -48.48 -102.61
N ILE A 607 -36.63 -49.41 -102.58
CA ILE A 607 -35.81 -49.72 -101.40
C ILE A 607 -34.95 -48.53 -100.99
N ARG A 608 -34.22 -47.91 -101.93
CA ARG A 608 -33.36 -46.75 -101.65
C ARG A 608 -34.14 -45.55 -101.11
N LEU A 609 -35.35 -45.32 -101.62
CA LEU A 609 -36.24 -44.27 -101.11
C LEU A 609 -36.73 -44.57 -99.68
N GLY A 610 -36.93 -45.84 -99.34
CA GLY A 610 -37.18 -46.26 -97.97
C GLY A 610 -36.01 -45.97 -97.02
N GLU A 611 -34.77 -46.24 -97.46
CA GLU A 611 -33.56 -45.94 -96.69
C GLU A 611 -33.41 -44.43 -96.43
N ILE A 612 -33.68 -43.58 -97.43
CA ILE A 612 -33.68 -42.11 -97.27
C ILE A 612 -34.69 -41.66 -96.22
N ALA A 613 -35.93 -42.18 -96.27
CA ALA A 613 -36.96 -41.83 -95.30
C ALA A 613 -36.55 -42.16 -93.85
N THR A 614 -35.85 -43.28 -93.65
CA THR A 614 -35.30 -43.68 -92.34
C THR A 614 -34.15 -42.79 -91.89
N ALA A 615 -33.21 -42.47 -92.78
CA ALA A 615 -32.07 -41.60 -92.46
C ALA A 615 -32.54 -40.19 -92.06
N VAL A 616 -33.52 -39.64 -92.77
CA VAL A 616 -34.10 -38.34 -92.47
C VAL A 616 -34.82 -38.33 -91.11
N GLN A 617 -35.44 -39.46 -90.70
CA GLN A 617 -36.02 -39.55 -89.37
C GLN A 617 -34.96 -39.43 -88.26
N GLY A 618 -33.79 -40.05 -88.43
CA GLY A 618 -32.69 -39.90 -87.47
C GLY A 618 -32.20 -38.46 -87.33
N VAL A 619 -32.25 -37.66 -88.41
CA VAL A 619 -31.95 -36.22 -88.36
C VAL A 619 -32.99 -35.46 -87.53
N THR A 620 -34.27 -35.74 -87.74
CA THR A 620 -35.36 -35.12 -86.95
C THR A 620 -35.22 -35.41 -85.46
N ASP A 621 -34.88 -36.65 -85.09
CA ASP A 621 -34.69 -37.04 -83.68
C ASP A 621 -33.50 -36.31 -83.04
N THR A 622 -32.40 -36.13 -83.79
CA THR A 622 -31.21 -35.39 -83.33
C THR A 622 -31.52 -33.91 -83.11
N LEU A 623 -32.29 -33.29 -84.02
CA LEU A 623 -32.68 -31.88 -83.89
C LEU A 623 -33.58 -31.64 -82.67
N ALA A 624 -34.43 -32.60 -82.31
CA ALA A 624 -35.23 -32.52 -81.09
C ALA A 624 -34.34 -32.51 -79.83
N GLN A 625 -33.30 -33.37 -79.78
CA GLN A 625 -32.35 -33.39 -78.66
C GLN A 625 -31.56 -32.07 -78.53
N ILE A 626 -31.13 -31.50 -79.65
CA ILE A 626 -30.43 -30.21 -79.65
C ILE A 626 -31.35 -29.10 -79.11
N SER A 627 -32.63 -29.08 -79.51
CA SER A 627 -33.59 -28.10 -79.02
C SER A 627 -33.73 -28.15 -77.49
N THR A 628 -33.87 -29.34 -76.91
CA THR A 628 -33.94 -29.52 -75.46
C THR A 628 -32.67 -29.05 -74.75
N ALA A 629 -31.49 -29.41 -75.26
CA ALA A 629 -30.22 -28.97 -74.66
C ALA A 629 -30.05 -27.44 -74.70
N VAL A 630 -30.56 -26.79 -75.75
CA VAL A 630 -30.52 -25.33 -75.91
C VAL A 630 -31.49 -24.62 -74.96
N GLU A 631 -32.66 -25.19 -74.69
CA GLU A 631 -33.59 -24.67 -73.68
C GLU A 631 -32.98 -24.74 -72.25
N GLU A 632 -32.28 -25.84 -71.94
CA GLU A 632 -31.54 -25.98 -70.67
C GLU A 632 -30.41 -24.93 -70.55
N GLN A 633 -29.67 -24.67 -71.64
CA GLN A 633 -28.64 -23.63 -71.68
C GLN A 633 -29.21 -22.22 -71.43
N ALA A 634 -30.34 -21.89 -72.06
CA ALA A 634 -31.00 -20.59 -71.84
C ALA A 634 -31.45 -20.43 -70.39
N THR A 635 -32.04 -21.48 -69.80
CA THR A 635 -32.47 -21.48 -68.39
C THR A 635 -31.28 -21.28 -67.45
N THR A 636 -30.16 -21.99 -67.69
CA THR A 636 -28.93 -21.86 -66.90
C THR A 636 -28.35 -20.44 -66.99
N ALA A 637 -28.42 -19.79 -68.15
CA ALA A 637 -27.95 -18.43 -68.34
C ALA A 637 -28.75 -17.42 -67.48
N ASP A 638 -30.07 -17.58 -67.43
CA ASP A 638 -30.95 -16.74 -66.60
C ASP A 638 -30.68 -16.93 -65.10
N GLU A 639 -30.45 -18.17 -64.66
CA GLU A 639 -30.06 -18.47 -63.27
C GLU A 639 -28.72 -17.83 -62.90
N VAL A 640 -27.73 -17.89 -63.78
CA VAL A 640 -26.43 -17.23 -63.58
C VAL A 640 -26.60 -15.71 -63.44
N SER A 641 -27.43 -15.09 -64.30
CA SER A 641 -27.74 -13.67 -64.22
C SER A 641 -28.38 -13.28 -62.88
N SER A 642 -29.32 -14.08 -62.38
CA SER A 642 -29.95 -13.86 -61.07
C SER A 642 -28.96 -13.98 -59.90
N ASN A 643 -28.09 -14.99 -59.93
CA ASN A 643 -27.07 -15.19 -58.89
C ASN A 643 -26.08 -14.01 -58.84
N ILE A 644 -25.71 -13.44 -59.98
CA ILE A 644 -24.83 -12.27 -60.05
C ILE A 644 -25.43 -11.04 -59.35
N GLN A 645 -26.74 -10.83 -59.45
CA GLN A 645 -27.42 -9.74 -58.72
C GLN A 645 -27.31 -9.92 -57.19
N GLN A 646 -27.33 -11.15 -56.69
CA GLN A 646 -27.16 -11.41 -55.26
C GLN A 646 -25.72 -11.12 -54.80
N VAL A 647 -24.72 -11.45 -55.64
CA VAL A 647 -23.31 -11.14 -55.35
C VAL A 647 -23.08 -9.63 -55.32
N ASP A 648 -23.69 -8.87 -56.25
CA ASP A 648 -23.60 -7.40 -56.27
C ASP A 648 -24.15 -6.76 -54.99
N GLN A 649 -25.32 -7.22 -54.51
CA GLN A 649 -25.87 -6.77 -53.23
C GLN A 649 -24.97 -7.12 -52.04
N ALA A 650 -24.30 -8.27 -52.06
CA ALA A 650 -23.35 -8.66 -51.02
C ALA A 650 -22.11 -7.75 -51.02
N ALA A 651 -21.58 -7.41 -52.20
CA ALA A 651 -20.48 -6.46 -52.35
C ALA A 651 -20.84 -5.07 -51.80
N GLY A 652 -22.08 -4.60 -52.05
CA GLY A 652 -22.59 -3.35 -51.46
C GLY A 652 -22.58 -3.33 -49.93
N ARG A 653 -22.97 -4.44 -49.28
CA ARG A 653 -22.92 -4.56 -47.81
C ARG A 653 -21.49 -4.57 -47.26
N LEU A 654 -20.55 -5.19 -47.98
CA LEU A 654 -19.13 -5.18 -47.60
C LEU A 654 -18.54 -3.76 -47.61
N LEU A 655 -18.90 -2.95 -48.62
CA LEU A 655 -18.49 -1.56 -48.72
C LEU A 655 -18.94 -0.73 -47.50
N GLU A 656 -20.21 -0.88 -47.09
CA GLU A 656 -20.75 -0.23 -45.88
C GLU A 656 -20.01 -0.67 -44.62
N GLY A 657 -19.75 -1.98 -44.48
CA GLY A 657 -19.00 -2.54 -43.36
C GLY A 657 -17.57 -1.98 -43.25
N ALA A 658 -16.83 -1.91 -44.36
CA ALA A 658 -15.48 -1.35 -44.38
C ALA A 658 -15.45 0.13 -43.95
N ARG A 659 -16.44 0.92 -44.36
CA ARG A 659 -16.58 2.33 -43.93
C ARG A 659 -16.84 2.46 -42.43
N ALA A 660 -17.70 1.60 -41.87
CA ALA A 660 -17.99 1.60 -40.44
C ALA A 660 -16.77 1.26 -39.59
N VAL A 661 -15.94 0.29 -40.03
CA VAL A 661 -14.69 -0.07 -39.34
C VAL A 661 -13.70 1.10 -39.33
N ASN A 662 -13.55 1.81 -40.44
CA ASN A 662 -12.67 2.98 -40.54
C ASN A 662 -13.07 4.09 -39.54
N GLN A 663 -14.37 4.39 -39.44
CA GLN A 663 -14.89 5.37 -38.47
C GLN A 663 -14.66 4.95 -37.01
N ALA A 664 -14.82 3.67 -36.70
CA ALA A 664 -14.55 3.14 -35.36
C ALA A 664 -13.06 3.21 -35.01
N ALA A 665 -12.18 2.91 -35.96
CA ALA A 665 -10.73 3.00 -35.80
C ALA A 665 -10.27 4.45 -35.50
N ASP A 666 -10.84 5.45 -36.19
CA ASP A 666 -10.59 6.87 -35.91
C ASP A 666 -11.01 7.28 -34.51
N THR A 667 -12.18 6.84 -34.05
CA THR A 667 -12.67 7.11 -32.69
C THR A 667 -11.75 6.49 -31.64
N LEU A 668 -11.30 5.25 -31.87
CA LEU A 668 -10.37 4.55 -30.98
C LEU A 668 -8.99 5.23 -30.93
N SER A 669 -8.52 5.77 -32.07
CA SER A 669 -7.29 6.58 -32.14
C SER A 669 -7.37 7.81 -31.25
N GLN A 670 -8.48 8.55 -31.33
CA GLN A 670 -8.71 9.73 -30.50
C GLN A 670 -8.76 9.40 -29.01
N GLY A 671 -9.44 8.30 -28.63
CA GLY A 671 -9.49 7.83 -27.24
C GLY A 671 -8.13 7.42 -26.70
N SER A 672 -7.32 6.73 -27.51
CA SER A 672 -5.94 6.35 -27.15
C SER A 672 -5.05 7.57 -26.92
N ARG A 673 -5.11 8.59 -27.79
CA ARG A 673 -4.36 9.85 -27.60
C ARG A 673 -4.78 10.58 -26.32
N ALA A 674 -6.08 10.69 -26.07
CA ALA A 674 -6.59 11.33 -24.85
C ALA A 674 -6.15 10.60 -23.58
N LEU A 675 -6.07 9.26 -23.61
CA LEU A 675 -5.58 8.45 -22.49
C LEU A 675 -4.09 8.70 -22.24
N ASN A 676 -3.28 8.70 -23.30
CA ASN A 676 -1.85 9.00 -23.24
C ASN A 676 -1.55 10.41 -22.70
N ASP A 677 -2.32 11.41 -23.13
CA ASP A 677 -2.15 12.79 -22.64
C ASP A 677 -2.47 12.93 -21.15
N ASN A 678 -3.42 12.14 -20.65
CA ASN A 678 -3.83 12.16 -19.25
C ASN A 678 -2.81 11.45 -18.35
N THR A 679 -2.22 10.34 -18.82
CA THR A 679 -1.14 9.64 -18.11
C THR A 679 0.19 10.38 -18.18
N ALA A 680 0.47 11.14 -19.25
CA ALA A 680 1.68 11.95 -19.41
C ALA A 680 1.81 13.09 -18.37
N ARG A 681 0.72 13.44 -17.67
CA ARG A 681 0.77 14.39 -16.53
C ARG A 681 1.53 13.83 -15.33
N PHE A 682 1.70 12.51 -15.24
CA PHE A 682 2.44 11.85 -14.17
C PHE A 682 3.89 11.61 -14.59
N ARG A 683 4.84 11.96 -13.72
CA ARG A 683 6.25 11.60 -13.87
C ARG A 683 6.46 10.18 -13.35
N LEU A 684 6.78 9.26 -14.26
CA LEU A 684 6.90 7.82 -14.03
C LEU A 684 8.34 7.29 -14.12
N GLY A 685 9.31 8.14 -14.43
CA GLY A 685 10.73 7.80 -14.59
C GLY A 685 11.53 9.04 -14.84
#